data_AF-A0A2S5M4R0-F1
#
_entry.id   AF-A0A2S5M4R0-F1
#
_cell.length_a   1.000
_cell.length_b   1.000
_cell.length_c   1.000
_cell.angle_alpha   90.00
_cell.angle_beta   90.00
_cell.angle_gamma   90.00
#
_symmetry.space_group_name_H-M   'P 1'
#
loop_
_entity.id
_entity.type
_entity.pdbx_description
1 polymer ?
#
loop_
_entity_poly.entity_id
_entity_poly.type
_entity_poly.pdbx_seq_one_letter_code
_entity_poly.pdbx_strand_id
1 'polypeptide(L)'
;MPPIDAPTLENQLVSRPMRDREALKIETASLDPRMGADGFGGFLSTIFVVGAAGAVVFALLASGSGEPLLLTVLAVLAMLGAFFLFGVAAGHVRIGARTPQGDLLKAAADALDDPVVIARRDGAVLYWNSAIETMFGRNEAGPFASLEGAFGGDPEAAQSLYRLTRAAERGEARSEDIRLKAIGTMPRPSWVRIAVRPFHEVQADVSSNREGAPLTYWQITDISSDKAGEAQKISGLEAALAAFDTMPAGFISVAADGFITHINASFEDWLGYAPGALRAKSAKLQDLAGDEGSRQLALLAADPNSEHRALDLDLTRKDGRIVPLTLFVEPAGTGFTLTAINRLAPGLTVSNRHQDGRIAPFFQSAPFGIATLDAEGRISSCNTAFMRMVLDGRPANDSFALDALCRTAEPDERARVEAGIADVLIGRGHVQALEITAGDQKQFSRRVYLTPLAAVAGQEAAALYVIDATEQKALEARFAQAQKMEAVGKLAGGIAHDFNNVLTAIIGFSDLLLQTHRPSDPAYKDIKNIQSAANRAAGLVANLLGFSRKQTQQVSVLNLNELTAEMSPILKTSVGEKIDLKISSERDLWYVKADRTQIFNVILNLAGNARDAMGSGGKLKIRTRNVTERESLKMTNVVGFTPGEYVLIEVADTGTGMSAEVMEKIFEPFFTTKGIGKGTGLGLASVYGVVKQSGGYILPESEVGKGTTFKVFLPRYHLDADEDVDPPHLIKALAPKKEAKAADLTGTGRVLLVEDEVEVRQFAVRALKRQGYQVLEAADGVEALELMRANPGAVDIVVSDVVMPEMDGPALFKELRKDNPAIKVIFVSGYPNEAFRETLGTEDFAFLPKPFSLPQLAAKVKEELAK
;
A
#
# COMPACT_ATOMS: atom_id res chain seq x y z
N MET A 1 26.33 39.90 -52.85
CA MET A 1 26.99 40.28 -51.58
C MET A 1 26.35 39.45 -50.47
N PRO A 2 27.15 38.79 -49.61
CA PRO A 2 26.79 37.53 -48.95
C PRO A 2 26.11 37.71 -47.59
N PRO A 3 25.64 36.61 -46.99
CA PRO A 3 26.21 36.15 -45.71
C PRO A 3 26.56 34.64 -45.81
N ILE A 4 27.80 34.19 -45.57
CA ILE A 4 28.56 34.02 -44.30
C ILE A 4 27.96 32.95 -43.36
N ASP A 5 28.49 31.74 -43.54
CA ASP A 5 28.88 30.65 -42.63
C ASP A 5 28.08 30.28 -41.37
N ALA A 6 27.69 28.99 -41.32
CA ALA A 6 28.03 28.10 -40.21
C ALA A 6 28.36 26.68 -40.75
N PRO A 7 29.36 25.98 -40.20
CA PRO A 7 29.99 24.83 -40.86
C PRO A 7 29.29 23.50 -40.55
N THR A 8 29.17 22.68 -41.58
CA THR A 8 28.97 21.23 -41.49
C THR A 8 30.17 20.57 -40.82
N LEU A 9 30.00 20.15 -39.57
CA LEU A 9 30.88 19.16 -38.96
C LEU A 9 30.34 17.77 -39.31
N GLU A 10 31.04 17.12 -40.23
CA GLU A 10 31.07 15.67 -40.38
C GLU A 10 31.25 15.03 -39.00
N ASN A 11 30.28 14.25 -38.56
CA ASN A 11 30.54 13.19 -37.59
C ASN A 11 30.44 11.86 -38.31
N GLN A 12 31.61 11.42 -38.76
CA GLN A 12 31.92 10.04 -39.10
C GLN A 12 31.41 9.14 -37.97
N LEU A 13 30.54 8.19 -38.33
CA LEU A 13 30.57 6.79 -37.85
C LEU A 13 29.53 6.04 -38.68
N VAL A 14 29.97 5.73 -39.91
CA VAL A 14 29.32 4.74 -40.76
C VAL A 14 29.30 3.42 -40.00
N SER A 15 28.10 2.90 -39.86
CA SER A 15 27.73 1.55 -39.46
C SER A 15 28.77 0.50 -39.87
N ARG A 16 29.31 -0.23 -38.88
CA ARG A 16 29.86 -1.57 -39.11
C ARG A 16 28.88 -2.61 -38.56
N PRO A 17 28.38 -3.53 -39.40
CA PRO A 17 27.49 -4.59 -38.96
C PRO A 17 28.25 -5.58 -38.07
N MET A 18 27.59 -6.05 -37.00
CA MET A 18 27.98 -7.19 -36.19
C MET A 18 28.22 -8.43 -37.06
N ARG A 19 29.46 -8.65 -37.50
CA ARG A 19 30.01 -9.97 -37.81
C ARG A 19 31.46 -9.96 -37.37
N ASP A 20 31.71 -10.65 -36.27
CA ASP A 20 32.82 -11.58 -36.08
C ASP A 20 32.55 -12.37 -34.79
N ARG A 21 31.65 -13.34 -34.95
CA ARG A 21 31.65 -14.57 -34.16
C ARG A 21 32.79 -15.40 -34.73
N GLU A 22 33.89 -15.53 -33.98
CA GLU A 22 34.72 -16.75 -33.86
C GLU A 22 36.06 -16.42 -33.19
N ALA A 23 36.16 -16.69 -31.89
CA ALA A 23 37.26 -17.40 -31.23
C ALA A 23 37.16 -17.24 -29.71
N LEU A 24 36.19 -17.93 -29.10
CA LEU A 24 36.31 -18.38 -27.71
C LEU A 24 35.60 -19.72 -27.61
N LYS A 25 36.37 -20.77 -27.90
CA LYS A 25 36.04 -22.13 -27.52
C LYS A 25 35.96 -22.19 -25.99
N ILE A 26 34.73 -22.24 -25.50
CA ILE A 26 34.20 -23.18 -24.50
C ILE A 26 35.12 -23.47 -23.30
N GLU A 27 34.76 -22.89 -22.15
CA GLU A 27 34.27 -23.67 -21.01
C GLU A 27 32.94 -23.06 -20.56
N THR A 28 31.87 -23.49 -21.20
CA THR A 28 30.50 -23.23 -20.74
C THR A 28 30.24 -24.13 -19.54
N ALA A 29 30.23 -23.55 -18.34
CA ALA A 29 29.38 -24.11 -17.28
C ALA A 29 27.93 -23.77 -17.65
N SER A 30 27.40 -24.51 -18.61
CA SER A 30 26.00 -24.43 -19.03
C SER A 30 25.12 -24.91 -17.90
N LEU A 31 24.21 -24.06 -17.41
CA LEU A 31 22.97 -24.50 -16.77
C LEU A 31 22.07 -25.10 -17.88
N ASP A 32 22.46 -26.26 -18.39
CA ASP A 32 21.73 -26.99 -19.43
C ASP A 32 20.52 -27.71 -18.78
N PRO A 33 19.29 -27.64 -19.34
CA PRO A 33 18.08 -28.14 -18.67
C PRO A 33 17.93 -29.67 -18.61
N ARG A 34 18.99 -30.46 -18.87
CA ARG A 34 18.86 -31.91 -19.11
C ARG A 34 19.85 -32.85 -18.43
N MET A 35 20.68 -32.40 -17.49
CA MET A 35 21.52 -33.34 -16.71
C MET A 35 21.22 -33.29 -15.22
N GLY A 36 20.06 -33.84 -14.84
CA GLY A 36 19.85 -34.34 -13.49
C GLY A 36 20.40 -35.75 -13.37
N ALA A 37 21.67 -35.91 -12.98
CA ALA A 37 22.20 -37.23 -12.59
C ALA A 37 23.49 -37.25 -11.74
N ASP A 38 24.05 -36.13 -11.27
CA ASP A 38 25.37 -36.17 -10.61
C ASP A 38 25.36 -36.41 -9.09
N GLY A 39 24.20 -36.76 -8.52
CA GLY A 39 24.11 -37.27 -7.14
C GLY A 39 24.20 -38.80 -7.02
N PHE A 40 23.91 -39.54 -8.11
CA PHE A 40 23.72 -41.00 -8.05
C PHE A 40 24.99 -41.80 -8.36
N GLY A 41 25.96 -41.22 -9.10
CA GLY A 41 27.20 -41.88 -9.51
C GLY A 41 28.18 -42.17 -8.36
N GLY A 42 28.25 -41.30 -7.34
CA GLY A 42 29.10 -41.52 -6.16
C GLY A 42 28.58 -42.66 -5.28
N PHE A 43 27.27 -42.79 -5.15
CA PHE A 43 26.65 -43.83 -4.33
C PHE A 43 26.74 -45.21 -5.01
N LEU A 44 26.49 -45.28 -6.32
CA LEU A 44 26.67 -46.49 -7.12
C LEU A 44 28.12 -46.98 -7.17
N SER A 45 29.09 -46.09 -7.31
CA SER A 45 30.51 -46.46 -7.32
C SER A 45 30.97 -46.97 -5.95
N THR A 46 30.49 -46.39 -4.86
CA THR A 46 30.80 -46.86 -3.50
C THR A 46 30.16 -48.24 -3.23
N ILE A 47 28.91 -48.45 -3.64
CA ILE A 47 28.24 -49.76 -3.55
C ILE A 47 28.96 -50.80 -4.42
N PHE A 48 29.43 -50.43 -5.61
CA PHE A 48 30.15 -51.35 -6.50
C PHE A 48 31.52 -51.74 -5.92
N VAL A 49 32.24 -50.82 -5.29
CA VAL A 49 33.52 -51.09 -4.63
C VAL A 49 33.33 -51.97 -3.39
N VAL A 50 32.32 -51.70 -2.56
CA VAL A 50 32.00 -52.51 -1.38
C VAL A 50 31.51 -53.90 -1.79
N GLY A 51 30.68 -53.98 -2.84
CA GLY A 51 30.21 -55.24 -3.42
C GLY A 51 31.35 -56.07 -4.03
N ALA A 52 32.29 -55.43 -4.74
CA ALA A 52 33.47 -56.09 -5.29
C ALA A 52 34.43 -56.59 -4.18
N ALA A 53 34.64 -55.80 -3.12
CA ALA A 53 35.41 -56.23 -1.96
C ALA A 53 34.75 -57.41 -1.22
N GLY A 54 33.43 -57.37 -1.06
CA GLY A 54 32.65 -58.49 -0.50
C GLY A 54 32.75 -59.76 -1.37
N ALA A 55 32.70 -59.62 -2.69
CA ALA A 55 32.84 -60.73 -3.63
C ALA A 55 34.25 -61.35 -3.61
N VAL A 56 35.31 -60.53 -3.45
CA VAL A 56 36.69 -61.03 -3.30
C VAL A 56 36.88 -61.78 -1.98
N VAL A 57 36.31 -61.29 -0.88
CA VAL A 57 36.34 -61.99 0.42
C VAL A 57 35.55 -63.30 0.36
N PHE A 58 34.40 -63.31 -0.31
CA PHE A 58 33.59 -64.51 -0.51
C PHE A 58 34.30 -65.54 -1.41
N ALA A 59 34.97 -65.10 -2.47
CA ALA A 59 35.76 -65.97 -3.35
C ALA A 59 36.97 -66.60 -2.62
N LEU A 60 37.61 -65.87 -1.72
CA LEU A 60 38.71 -66.36 -0.87
C LEU A 60 38.24 -67.33 0.23
N LEU A 61 37.04 -67.12 0.77
CA LEU A 61 36.39 -68.09 1.68
C LEU A 61 36.03 -69.39 0.96
N ALA A 62 35.63 -69.32 -0.31
CA ALA A 62 35.24 -70.47 -1.13
C ALA A 62 36.43 -71.28 -1.67
N SER A 63 37.64 -70.71 -1.76
CA SER A 63 38.80 -71.35 -2.41
C SER A 63 39.62 -72.29 -1.51
N GLY A 64 39.25 -72.47 -0.23
CA GLY A 64 39.87 -73.46 0.67
C GLY A 64 41.35 -73.20 1.01
N SER A 65 41.85 -71.99 0.76
CA SER A 65 43.28 -71.64 0.89
C SER A 65 43.53 -70.66 2.05
N GLY A 66 44.17 -71.16 3.11
CA GLY A 66 44.94 -70.41 4.12
C GLY A 66 44.21 -69.34 4.94
N GLU A 67 43.75 -69.71 6.15
CA GLU A 67 43.30 -68.81 7.21
C GLU A 67 44.11 -67.49 7.38
N PRO A 68 45.45 -67.48 7.29
CA PRO A 68 46.20 -66.23 7.46
C PRO A 68 45.95 -65.20 6.35
N LEU A 69 45.70 -65.63 5.11
CA LEU A 69 45.48 -64.68 4.01
C LEU A 69 44.14 -63.97 4.16
N LEU A 70 43.10 -64.71 4.56
CA LEU A 70 41.77 -64.15 4.82
C LEU A 70 41.82 -63.11 5.94
N LEU A 71 42.50 -63.42 7.05
CA LEU A 71 42.67 -62.50 8.18
C LEU A 71 43.41 -61.23 7.79
N THR A 72 44.44 -61.32 6.94
CA THR A 72 45.17 -60.13 6.47
C THR A 72 44.30 -59.22 5.61
N VAL A 73 43.48 -59.76 4.70
CA VAL A 73 42.57 -58.97 3.86
C VAL A 73 41.48 -58.30 4.71
N LEU A 74 40.94 -59.03 5.69
CA LEU A 74 39.91 -58.48 6.59
C LEU A 74 40.48 -57.35 7.48
N ALA A 75 41.72 -57.49 7.96
CA ALA A 75 42.39 -56.47 8.74
C ALA A 75 42.65 -55.19 7.93
N VAL A 76 43.04 -55.31 6.66
CA VAL A 76 43.25 -54.16 5.77
C VAL A 76 41.92 -53.44 5.49
N LEU A 77 40.84 -54.17 5.23
CA LEU A 77 39.51 -53.58 5.04
C LEU A 77 39.00 -52.87 6.30
N ALA A 78 39.19 -53.47 7.48
CA ALA A 78 38.83 -52.84 8.75
C ALA A 78 39.64 -51.56 9.00
N MET A 79 40.93 -51.55 8.66
CA MET A 79 41.79 -50.37 8.77
C MET A 79 41.33 -49.24 7.84
N LEU A 80 41.00 -49.57 6.58
CA LEU A 80 40.46 -48.60 5.62
C LEU A 80 39.10 -48.03 6.07
N GLY A 81 38.23 -48.88 6.60
CA GLY A 81 36.94 -48.47 7.16
C GLY A 81 37.10 -47.52 8.36
N ALA A 82 38.03 -47.83 9.28
CA ALA A 82 38.33 -46.97 10.42
C ALA A 82 38.92 -45.63 9.98
N PHE A 83 39.80 -45.62 8.98
CA PHE A 83 40.39 -44.39 8.43
C PHE A 83 39.34 -43.51 7.75
N PHE A 84 38.41 -44.11 7.02
CA PHE A 84 37.28 -43.40 6.41
C PHE A 84 36.36 -42.78 7.48
N LEU A 85 36.04 -43.53 8.54
CA LEU A 85 35.25 -43.04 9.67
C LEU A 85 35.94 -41.88 10.39
N PHE A 86 37.26 -41.97 10.57
CA PHE A 86 38.07 -40.88 11.11
C PHE A 86 38.09 -39.66 10.18
N GLY A 87 38.14 -39.87 8.86
CA GLY A 87 38.04 -38.80 7.87
C GLY A 87 36.70 -38.06 7.91
N VAL A 88 35.59 -38.79 8.12
CA VAL A 88 34.27 -38.19 8.32
C VAL A 88 34.19 -37.46 9.67
N ALA A 89 34.67 -38.07 10.75
CA ALA A 89 34.65 -37.48 12.09
C ALA A 89 35.55 -36.24 12.24
N ALA A 90 36.70 -36.23 11.56
CA ALA A 90 37.60 -35.09 11.48
C ALA A 90 37.14 -34.04 10.46
N GLY A 91 36.03 -34.28 9.74
CA GLY A 91 35.44 -33.35 8.79
C GLY A 91 36.16 -33.24 7.44
N HIS A 92 37.15 -34.11 7.17
CA HIS A 92 37.88 -34.19 5.90
C HIS A 92 37.08 -34.90 4.79
N VAL A 93 36.07 -35.70 5.15
CA VAL A 93 35.16 -36.36 4.21
C VAL A 93 33.74 -35.87 4.48
N ARG A 94 33.18 -35.05 3.59
CA ARG A 94 31.80 -34.54 3.67
C ARG A 94 30.95 -35.21 2.58
N ILE A 95 30.03 -36.08 2.96
CA ILE A 95 29.03 -36.66 2.06
C ILE A 95 27.81 -35.73 2.11
N GLY A 96 27.66 -34.88 1.11
CA GLY A 96 26.51 -33.98 1.00
C GLY A 96 26.02 -33.90 -0.44
N ALA A 97 24.75 -34.25 -0.66
CA ALA A 97 24.03 -33.82 -1.85
C ALA A 97 23.85 -32.30 -1.73
N ARG A 98 24.71 -31.53 -2.40
CA ARG A 98 24.51 -30.09 -2.53
C ARG A 98 23.42 -29.88 -3.57
N THR A 99 22.30 -29.28 -3.17
CA THR A 99 21.44 -28.58 -4.14
C THR A 99 22.25 -27.39 -4.64
N PRO A 100 22.59 -27.31 -5.94
CA PRO A 100 23.34 -26.17 -6.46
C PRO A 100 22.54 -24.89 -6.24
N GLN A 101 23.16 -23.89 -5.61
CA GLN A 101 22.57 -22.60 -5.27
C GLN A 101 21.96 -21.87 -6.51
N GLY A 102 22.42 -22.23 -7.72
CA GLY A 102 21.84 -21.77 -8.99
C GLY A 102 20.39 -22.21 -9.23
N ASP A 103 19.97 -23.34 -8.67
CA ASP A 103 18.59 -23.83 -8.83
C ASP A 103 17.59 -22.99 -8.03
N LEU A 104 18.01 -22.41 -6.90
CA LEU A 104 17.17 -21.53 -6.08
C LEU A 104 16.97 -20.16 -6.74
N LEU A 105 18.04 -19.55 -7.27
CA LEU A 105 17.95 -18.28 -8.01
C LEU A 105 17.10 -18.43 -9.27
N LYS A 106 17.23 -19.57 -9.95
CA LYS A 106 16.39 -19.93 -11.08
C LYS A 106 14.92 -20.05 -10.67
N ALA A 107 14.61 -20.83 -9.63
CA ALA A 107 13.25 -20.98 -9.13
C ALA A 107 12.62 -19.66 -8.66
N ALA A 108 13.41 -18.78 -8.01
CA ALA A 108 12.95 -17.47 -7.59
C ALA A 108 12.67 -16.54 -8.78
N ALA A 109 13.51 -16.55 -9.81
CA ALA A 109 13.30 -15.77 -11.02
C ALA A 109 12.11 -16.29 -11.85
N ASP A 110 11.88 -17.61 -11.87
CA ASP A 110 10.72 -18.23 -12.55
C ASP A 110 9.39 -18.00 -11.81
N ALA A 111 9.42 -17.74 -10.51
CA ALA A 111 8.23 -17.41 -9.72
C ALA A 111 7.74 -15.97 -9.92
N LEU A 112 8.52 -15.11 -10.60
CA LEU A 112 8.15 -13.72 -10.87
C LEU A 112 7.31 -13.62 -12.15
N ASP A 113 6.18 -12.93 -12.07
CA ASP A 113 5.29 -12.67 -13.21
C ASP A 113 5.90 -11.68 -14.22
N ASP A 114 6.77 -10.78 -13.74
CA ASP A 114 7.49 -9.81 -14.58
C ASP A 114 8.67 -10.48 -15.31
N PRO A 115 8.94 -10.10 -16.58
CA PRO A 115 10.17 -10.50 -17.25
C PRO A 115 11.44 -10.09 -16.50
N VAL A 116 12.30 -11.08 -16.26
CA VAL A 116 13.59 -10.91 -15.58
C VAL A 116 14.73 -11.46 -16.43
N VAL A 117 15.83 -10.72 -16.49
CA VAL A 117 17.09 -11.15 -17.11
C VAL A 117 18.24 -10.94 -16.14
N ILE A 118 19.06 -11.97 -15.95
CA ILE A 118 20.31 -11.91 -15.21
C ILE A 118 21.46 -11.96 -16.21
N ALA A 119 22.33 -10.96 -16.18
CA ALA A 119 23.49 -10.86 -17.06
C ALA A 119 24.74 -10.41 -16.31
N ARG A 120 25.92 -10.73 -16.83
CA ARG A 120 27.19 -10.16 -16.38
C ARG A 120 27.31 -8.70 -16.81
N ARG A 121 28.24 -7.95 -16.19
CA ARG A 121 28.49 -6.54 -16.55
C ARG A 121 28.94 -6.32 -18.00
N ASP A 122 29.50 -7.34 -18.65
CA ASP A 122 29.87 -7.31 -20.07
C ASP A 122 28.67 -7.53 -21.02
N GLY A 123 27.46 -7.66 -20.47
CA GLY A 123 26.24 -7.91 -21.23
C GLY A 123 25.99 -9.40 -21.52
N ALA A 124 26.85 -10.31 -21.08
CA ALA A 124 26.63 -11.74 -21.27
C ALA A 124 25.47 -12.23 -20.40
N VAL A 125 24.37 -12.65 -21.04
CA VAL A 125 23.18 -13.18 -20.36
C VAL A 125 23.51 -14.53 -19.71
N LEU A 126 23.19 -14.66 -18.43
CA LEU A 126 23.30 -15.90 -17.67
C LEU A 126 21.96 -16.61 -17.53
N TYR A 127 20.87 -15.83 -17.37
CA TYR A 127 19.54 -16.38 -17.13
C TYR A 127 18.44 -15.42 -17.59
N TRP A 128 17.29 -15.97 -17.98
CA TRP A 128 16.02 -15.24 -18.10
C TRP A 128 14.84 -16.16 -17.79
N ASN A 129 13.77 -15.61 -17.21
CA ASN A 129 12.56 -16.37 -16.89
C ASN A 129 11.62 -16.48 -18.10
N SER A 130 10.63 -17.36 -18.03
CA SER A 130 9.67 -17.57 -19.14
C SER A 130 8.81 -16.34 -19.45
N ALA A 131 8.63 -15.43 -18.49
CA ALA A 131 7.82 -14.23 -18.67
C ALA A 131 8.34 -13.33 -19.82
N ILE A 132 9.66 -13.30 -20.07
CA ILE A 132 10.20 -12.52 -21.20
C ILE A 132 9.76 -13.05 -22.57
N GLU A 133 9.68 -14.38 -22.71
CA GLU A 133 9.24 -15.02 -23.96
C GLU A 133 7.74 -14.84 -24.14
N THR A 134 6.97 -14.87 -23.06
CA THR A 134 5.53 -14.57 -23.06
C THR A 134 5.26 -13.13 -23.49
N MET A 135 6.03 -12.17 -23.00
CA MET A 135 5.82 -10.74 -23.27
C MET A 135 6.36 -10.30 -24.63
N PHE A 136 7.55 -10.76 -25.03
CA PHE A 136 8.26 -10.29 -26.23
C PHE A 136 8.41 -11.32 -27.35
N GLY A 137 7.92 -12.54 -27.14
CA GLY A 137 8.11 -13.66 -28.06
C GLY A 137 9.51 -14.26 -27.99
N ARG A 138 9.67 -15.46 -28.52
CA ARG A 138 10.93 -16.19 -28.48
C ARG A 138 11.84 -15.78 -29.63
N ASN A 139 13.09 -15.41 -29.32
CA ASN A 139 14.12 -15.09 -30.30
C ASN A 139 15.36 -15.98 -30.07
N GLU A 140 15.85 -16.63 -31.12
CA GLU A 140 17.02 -17.51 -31.06
C GLU A 140 18.32 -16.78 -30.68
N ALA A 141 18.36 -15.45 -30.84
CA ALA A 141 19.49 -14.62 -30.46
C ALA A 141 19.49 -14.20 -28.96
N GLY A 142 18.42 -14.51 -28.20
CA GLY A 142 18.34 -14.28 -26.75
C GLY A 142 17.38 -13.16 -26.30
N PRO A 143 17.30 -12.89 -24.98
CA PRO A 143 16.31 -11.98 -24.40
C PRO A 143 16.50 -10.52 -24.81
N PHE A 144 17.75 -10.02 -24.87
CA PHE A 144 18.03 -8.67 -25.34
C PHE A 144 17.70 -8.47 -26.83
N ALA A 145 17.89 -9.50 -27.67
CA ALA A 145 17.47 -9.45 -29.06
C ALA A 145 15.93 -9.44 -29.20
N SER A 146 15.21 -10.06 -28.27
CA SER A 146 13.74 -10.01 -28.20
C SER A 146 13.26 -8.61 -27.82
N LEU A 147 13.93 -7.96 -26.86
CA LEU A 147 13.69 -6.57 -26.46
C LEU A 147 14.00 -5.57 -27.59
N GLU A 148 15.17 -5.69 -28.22
CA GLU A 148 15.56 -4.84 -29.36
C GLU A 148 14.60 -5.00 -30.54
N GLY A 149 14.17 -6.23 -30.83
CA GLY A 149 13.15 -6.50 -31.84
C GLY A 149 11.80 -5.87 -31.50
N ALA A 150 11.40 -5.84 -30.23
CA ALA A 150 10.16 -5.23 -29.76
C ALA A 150 10.17 -3.69 -29.84
N PHE A 151 11.34 -3.06 -29.77
CA PHE A 151 11.47 -1.61 -29.92
C PHE A 151 11.34 -1.13 -31.38
N GLY A 152 11.30 -2.03 -32.37
CA GLY A 152 10.93 -1.70 -33.75
C GLY A 152 11.79 -0.62 -34.40
N GLY A 153 13.07 -0.52 -34.03
CA GLY A 153 13.99 0.50 -34.55
C GLY A 153 13.68 1.93 -34.10
N ASP A 154 12.92 2.11 -33.02
CA ASP A 154 12.69 3.44 -32.45
C ASP A 154 14.01 4.03 -31.88
N PRO A 155 14.50 5.18 -32.41
CA PRO A 155 15.74 5.79 -31.94
C PRO A 155 15.72 6.16 -30.45
N GLU A 156 14.56 6.55 -29.92
CA GLU A 156 14.43 6.98 -28.52
C GLU A 156 14.46 5.78 -27.57
N ALA A 157 13.79 4.69 -27.94
CA ALA A 157 13.85 3.43 -27.20
C ALA A 157 15.27 2.84 -27.24
N ALA A 158 15.94 2.87 -28.39
CA ALA A 158 17.32 2.40 -28.54
C ALA A 158 18.30 3.22 -27.69
N GLN A 159 18.15 4.54 -27.64
CA GLN A 159 18.95 5.40 -26.75
C GLN A 159 18.71 5.08 -25.27
N SER A 160 17.46 4.81 -24.88
CA SER A 160 17.10 4.47 -23.50
C SER A 160 17.68 3.12 -23.08
N LEU A 161 17.59 2.12 -23.96
CA LEU A 161 18.24 0.81 -23.76
C LEU A 161 19.76 0.92 -23.69
N TYR A 162 20.38 1.74 -24.55
CA TYR A 162 21.82 2.01 -24.51
C TYR A 162 22.24 2.63 -23.18
N ARG A 163 21.47 3.60 -22.67
CA ARG A 163 21.72 4.24 -21.37
C ARG A 163 21.60 3.24 -20.21
N LEU A 164 20.65 2.32 -20.25
CA LEU A 164 20.51 1.24 -19.27
C LEU A 164 21.70 0.27 -19.34
N THR A 165 22.12 -0.09 -20.56
CA THR A 165 23.26 -0.99 -20.77
C THR A 165 24.57 -0.38 -20.25
N ARG A 166 24.79 0.91 -20.49
CA ARG A 166 25.94 1.64 -19.90
C ARG A 166 25.89 1.72 -18.37
N ALA A 167 24.69 1.89 -17.79
CA ALA A 167 24.54 1.85 -16.34
C ALA A 167 24.88 0.45 -15.79
N ALA A 168 24.45 -0.61 -16.47
CA ALA A 168 24.78 -2.00 -16.13
C ALA A 168 26.30 -2.27 -16.16
N GLU A 169 26.99 -1.82 -17.22
CA GLU A 169 28.45 -1.93 -17.36
C GLU A 169 29.20 -1.20 -16.22
N ARG A 170 28.70 -0.03 -15.82
CA ARG A 170 29.28 0.77 -14.72
C ARG A 170 28.90 0.27 -13.33
N GLY A 171 27.98 -0.68 -13.22
CA GLY A 171 27.47 -1.15 -11.94
C GLY A 171 26.59 -0.11 -11.23
N GLU A 172 25.79 0.64 -11.99
CA GLU A 172 24.84 1.64 -11.49
C GLU A 172 23.40 1.13 -11.63
N ALA A 173 22.55 1.41 -10.64
CA ALA A 173 21.12 1.16 -10.76
C ALA A 173 20.44 2.24 -11.60
N ARG A 174 19.59 1.86 -12.55
CA ARG A 174 18.87 2.80 -13.42
C ARG A 174 17.53 2.23 -13.86
N SER A 175 16.55 3.11 -14.10
CA SER A 175 15.24 2.76 -14.64
C SER A 175 14.82 3.76 -15.71
N GLU A 176 14.20 3.30 -16.80
CA GLU A 176 13.67 4.14 -17.88
C GLU A 176 12.29 3.63 -18.31
N ASP A 177 11.38 4.56 -18.65
CA ASP A 177 10.06 4.25 -19.20
C ASP A 177 10.14 4.35 -20.72
N ILE A 178 9.83 3.26 -21.41
CA ILE A 178 10.03 3.12 -22.85
C ILE A 178 8.70 2.76 -23.51
N ARG A 179 8.37 3.50 -24.56
CA ARG A 179 7.19 3.23 -25.39
C ARG A 179 7.49 2.10 -26.37
N LEU A 180 6.57 1.15 -26.49
CA LEU A 180 6.63 0.08 -27.46
C LEU A 180 5.75 0.40 -28.67
N LYS A 181 6.25 0.09 -29.87
CA LYS A 181 5.44 0.13 -31.09
C LYS A 181 4.76 -1.22 -31.28
N ALA A 182 3.50 -1.19 -31.68
CA ALA A 182 2.79 -2.40 -32.06
C ALA A 182 3.43 -3.00 -33.32
N ILE A 183 3.96 -4.23 -33.21
CA ILE A 183 4.48 -5.00 -34.34
C ILE A 183 3.70 -6.32 -34.37
N GLY A 184 2.87 -6.49 -35.39
CA GLY A 184 2.06 -7.71 -35.59
C GLY A 184 0.72 -7.73 -34.81
N THR A 185 0.12 -8.91 -34.70
CA THR A 185 -1.22 -9.16 -34.15
C THR A 185 -1.25 -9.65 -32.70
N MET A 186 -0.09 -9.72 -32.02
CA MET A 186 -0.01 -10.15 -30.62
C MET A 186 -0.34 -8.99 -29.68
N PRO A 187 -1.18 -9.19 -28.64
CA PRO A 187 -1.40 -8.20 -27.60
C PRO A 187 -0.10 -8.03 -26.80
N ARG A 188 0.49 -6.83 -26.86
CA ARG A 188 1.71 -6.46 -26.12
C ARG A 188 1.49 -5.15 -25.37
N PRO A 189 2.24 -4.93 -24.27
CA PRO A 189 2.24 -3.65 -23.60
C PRO A 189 2.60 -2.51 -24.55
N SER A 190 1.95 -1.36 -24.37
CA SER A 190 2.23 -0.13 -25.12
C SER A 190 3.35 0.69 -24.46
N TRP A 191 3.54 0.51 -23.15
CA TRP A 191 4.58 1.12 -22.35
C TRP A 191 5.17 0.11 -21.39
N VAL A 192 6.50 0.10 -21.29
CA VAL A 192 7.22 -0.75 -20.33
C VAL A 192 8.23 0.07 -19.56
N ARG A 193 8.40 -0.26 -18.29
CA ARG A 193 9.50 0.23 -17.46
C ARG A 193 10.60 -0.81 -17.43
N ILE A 194 11.82 -0.44 -17.77
CA ILE A 194 12.98 -1.32 -17.69
C ILE A 194 13.92 -0.80 -16.63
N ALA A 195 14.17 -1.62 -15.61
CA ALA A 195 15.08 -1.33 -14.51
C ALA A 195 16.26 -2.30 -14.53
N VAL A 196 17.48 -1.77 -14.34
CA VAL A 196 18.69 -2.55 -14.13
C VAL A 196 19.25 -2.28 -12.74
N ARG A 197 19.66 -3.34 -12.05
CA ARG A 197 20.26 -3.29 -10.71
C ARG A 197 21.49 -4.18 -10.64
N PRO A 198 22.66 -3.66 -10.25
CA PRO A 198 23.85 -4.48 -10.04
C PRO A 198 23.73 -5.32 -8.77
N PHE A 199 24.25 -6.54 -8.79
CA PHE A 199 24.38 -7.41 -7.61
C PHE A 199 25.61 -8.33 -7.77
N HIS A 200 26.04 -9.00 -6.70
CA HIS A 200 27.18 -9.91 -6.74
C HIS A 200 26.74 -11.35 -6.46
N GLU A 201 27.38 -12.31 -7.13
CA GLU A 201 27.18 -13.73 -6.85
C GLU A 201 27.72 -14.09 -5.45
N VAL A 202 26.91 -14.76 -4.63
CA VAL A 202 27.32 -15.19 -3.28
C VAL A 202 27.91 -16.60 -3.37
N GLN A 203 29.22 -16.75 -3.17
CA GLN A 203 29.88 -18.06 -3.18
C GLN A 203 29.65 -18.84 -1.88
N ALA A 204 29.46 -20.16 -2.01
CA ALA A 204 29.21 -21.08 -0.90
C ALA A 204 30.47 -21.50 -0.10
N ASP A 205 31.67 -21.03 -0.48
CA ASP A 205 32.93 -21.42 0.19
C ASP A 205 33.57 -20.24 0.93
N VAL A 206 33.34 -20.20 2.24
CA VAL A 206 33.81 -19.17 3.20
C VAL A 206 35.34 -19.12 3.29
N SER A 207 36.06 -20.04 2.64
CA SER A 207 37.52 -20.17 2.72
C SER A 207 38.31 -19.39 1.65
N SER A 208 37.68 -18.96 0.55
CA SER A 208 38.34 -18.16 -0.48
C SER A 208 37.82 -16.72 -0.50
N ASN A 209 38.67 -15.78 -0.08
CA ASN A 209 38.38 -14.35 0.01
C ASN A 209 38.32 -13.64 -1.38
N ARG A 210 37.69 -14.26 -2.37
CA ARG A 210 37.50 -13.69 -3.71
C ARG A 210 36.06 -13.20 -3.84
N GLU A 211 35.88 -11.90 -4.07
CA GLU A 211 34.57 -11.31 -4.40
C GLU A 211 33.94 -12.05 -5.58
N GLY A 212 32.66 -12.41 -5.44
CA GLY A 212 31.90 -13.05 -6.50
C GLY A 212 31.75 -12.15 -7.74
N ALA A 213 31.64 -12.77 -8.91
CA ALA A 213 31.58 -12.04 -10.17
C ALA A 213 30.40 -11.04 -10.15
N PRO A 214 30.61 -9.80 -10.61
CA PRO A 214 29.56 -8.80 -10.63
C PRO A 214 28.50 -9.14 -11.70
N LEU A 215 27.25 -9.18 -11.27
CA LEU A 215 26.06 -9.47 -12.07
C LEU A 215 25.12 -8.27 -12.11
N THR A 216 24.16 -8.34 -13.02
CA THR A 216 23.13 -7.33 -13.26
C THR A 216 21.78 -8.01 -13.38
N TYR A 217 20.82 -7.49 -12.65
CA TYR A 217 19.42 -7.91 -12.63
C TYR A 217 18.61 -6.89 -13.41
N TRP A 218 17.96 -7.35 -14.47
CA TRP A 218 17.09 -6.55 -15.32
C TRP A 218 15.66 -6.98 -15.11
N GLN A 219 14.77 -6.04 -14.82
CA GLN A 219 13.34 -6.25 -14.67
C GLN A 219 12.59 -5.37 -15.66
N ILE A 220 11.59 -5.95 -16.31
CA ILE A 220 10.70 -5.24 -17.22
C ILE A 220 9.27 -5.34 -16.68
N THR A 221 8.59 -4.21 -16.52
CA THR A 221 7.23 -4.14 -15.97
C THR A 221 6.31 -3.43 -16.97
N ASP A 222 5.08 -3.95 -17.18
CA ASP A 222 4.05 -3.28 -17.98
C ASP A 222 3.45 -2.10 -17.21
N ILE A 223 3.53 -0.90 -17.78
CA ILE A 223 2.98 0.34 -17.21
C ILE A 223 1.93 0.98 -18.14
N SER A 224 1.37 0.20 -19.06
CA SER A 224 0.42 0.67 -20.08
C SER A 224 -0.86 1.24 -19.47
N SER A 225 -1.40 0.63 -18.41
CA SER A 225 -2.59 1.12 -17.70
C SER A 225 -2.36 2.48 -17.05
N ASP A 226 -1.19 2.65 -16.44
CA ASP A 226 -0.82 3.86 -15.72
C ASP A 226 -0.65 5.02 -16.70
N LYS A 227 0.01 4.78 -17.83
CA LYS A 227 0.18 5.75 -18.90
C LYS A 227 -1.12 6.08 -19.64
N ALA A 228 -2.03 5.10 -19.80
CA ALA A 228 -3.36 5.36 -20.35
C ALA A 228 -4.19 6.28 -19.44
N GLY A 229 -4.11 6.08 -18.11
CA GLY A 229 -4.76 6.96 -17.14
C GLY A 229 -4.23 8.39 -17.15
N GLU A 230 -2.93 8.59 -17.36
CA GLU A 230 -2.33 9.92 -17.56
C GLU A 230 -2.79 10.56 -18.88
N ALA A 231 -2.75 9.82 -19.99
CA ALA A 231 -3.17 10.31 -21.30
C ALA A 231 -4.66 10.70 -21.33
N GLN A 232 -5.52 9.96 -20.63
CA GLN A 232 -6.95 10.26 -20.55
C GLN A 232 -7.23 11.57 -19.78
N LYS A 233 -6.40 11.91 -18.77
CA LYS A 233 -6.50 13.20 -18.09
C LYS A 233 -6.12 14.36 -19.02
N ILE A 234 -5.08 14.19 -19.82
CA ILE A 234 -4.64 15.21 -20.79
C ILE A 234 -5.68 15.37 -21.90
N SER A 235 -6.15 14.28 -22.48
CA SER A 235 -7.19 14.31 -23.54
C SER A 235 -8.52 14.86 -23.02
N GLY A 236 -8.89 14.58 -21.77
CA GLY A 236 -10.06 15.19 -21.14
C GLY A 236 -9.94 16.72 -21.00
N LEU A 237 -8.74 17.22 -20.69
CA LEU A 237 -8.47 18.66 -20.63
C LEU A 237 -8.49 19.30 -22.03
N GLU A 238 -7.90 18.66 -23.04
CA GLU A 238 -7.94 19.11 -24.43
C GLU A 238 -9.37 19.13 -24.99
N ALA A 239 -10.18 18.11 -24.68
CA ALA A 239 -11.58 18.06 -25.07
C ALA A 239 -12.41 19.16 -24.38
N ALA A 240 -12.14 19.46 -23.12
CA ALA A 240 -12.77 20.57 -22.41
C ALA A 240 -12.40 21.94 -23.01
N LEU A 241 -11.13 22.13 -23.38
CA LEU A 241 -10.67 23.36 -24.05
C LEU A 241 -11.28 23.50 -25.47
N ALA A 242 -11.31 22.42 -26.25
CA ALA A 242 -11.93 22.41 -27.57
C ALA A 242 -13.45 22.68 -27.49
N ALA A 243 -14.13 22.13 -26.48
CA ALA A 243 -15.55 22.41 -26.23
C ALA A 243 -15.80 23.87 -25.83
N PHE A 244 -14.89 24.47 -25.06
CA PHE A 244 -14.93 25.89 -24.69
C PHE A 244 -14.73 26.81 -25.91
N ASP A 245 -13.78 26.49 -26.79
CA ASP A 245 -13.48 27.28 -27.98
C ASP A 245 -14.54 27.17 -29.08
N THR A 246 -15.26 26.04 -29.14
CA THR A 246 -16.33 25.80 -30.13
C THR A 246 -17.74 26.04 -29.58
N MET A 247 -17.84 26.56 -28.35
CA MET A 247 -19.12 26.86 -27.72
C MET A 247 -19.92 27.86 -28.59
N PRO A 248 -21.22 27.65 -28.83
CA PRO A 248 -22.07 28.56 -29.63
C PRO A 248 -22.40 29.87 -28.89
N ALA A 249 -21.67 30.17 -27.82
CA ALA A 249 -21.69 31.42 -27.08
C ALA A 249 -20.26 31.95 -27.01
N GLY A 250 -20.12 33.27 -27.13
CA GLY A 250 -18.85 33.91 -26.90
C GLY A 250 -18.58 34.02 -25.40
N PHE A 251 -17.36 33.79 -24.95
CA PHE A 251 -16.98 33.94 -23.55
C PHE A 251 -15.74 34.80 -23.43
N ILE A 252 -15.73 35.68 -22.43
CA ILE A 252 -14.61 36.55 -22.12
C ILE A 252 -14.50 36.74 -20.61
N SER A 253 -13.27 36.74 -20.08
CA SER A 253 -12.97 37.08 -18.70
C SER A 253 -12.12 38.34 -18.66
N VAL A 254 -12.51 39.28 -17.83
CA VAL A 254 -11.93 40.63 -17.74
C VAL A 254 -11.47 40.86 -16.30
N ALA A 255 -10.23 41.31 -16.13
CA ALA A 255 -9.67 41.66 -14.83
C ALA A 255 -10.19 43.03 -14.33
N ALA A 256 -9.94 43.33 -13.05
CA ALA A 256 -10.39 44.57 -12.38
C ALA A 256 -9.95 45.87 -13.10
N ASP A 257 -8.82 45.80 -13.81
CA ASP A 257 -8.19 46.89 -14.54
C ASP A 257 -8.65 46.97 -16.02
N GLY A 258 -9.62 46.14 -16.40
CA GLY A 258 -10.25 46.12 -17.72
C GLY A 258 -9.52 45.29 -18.78
N PHE A 259 -8.44 44.59 -18.42
CA PHE A 259 -7.72 43.72 -19.34
C PHE A 259 -8.41 42.37 -19.53
N ILE A 260 -8.41 41.90 -20.78
CA ILE A 260 -8.99 40.61 -21.15
C ILE A 260 -8.00 39.50 -20.78
N THR A 261 -8.37 38.64 -19.83
CA THR A 261 -7.52 37.54 -19.35
C THR A 261 -7.74 36.25 -20.12
N HIS A 262 -8.99 35.97 -20.47
CA HIS A 262 -9.42 34.80 -21.25
C HIS A 262 -10.49 35.20 -22.24
N ILE A 263 -10.49 34.56 -23.40
CA ILE A 263 -11.50 34.73 -24.45
C ILE A 263 -11.55 33.44 -25.26
N ASN A 264 -12.75 33.00 -25.65
CA ASN A 264 -12.90 31.79 -26.47
C ASN A 264 -12.87 32.11 -27.97
N ALA A 265 -12.52 31.12 -28.79
CA ALA A 265 -12.38 31.31 -30.23
C ALA A 265 -13.69 31.79 -30.92
N SER A 266 -14.86 31.33 -30.47
CA SER A 266 -16.17 31.81 -30.98
C SER A 266 -16.36 33.32 -30.87
N PHE A 267 -15.97 33.94 -29.75
CA PHE A 267 -16.09 35.40 -29.58
C PHE A 267 -15.11 36.15 -30.48
N GLU A 268 -13.87 35.65 -30.61
CA GLU A 268 -12.86 36.24 -31.50
C GLU A 268 -13.26 36.17 -32.98
N ASP A 269 -13.84 35.05 -33.41
CA ASP A 269 -14.34 34.86 -34.78
C ASP A 269 -15.47 35.85 -35.12
N TRP A 270 -16.42 36.06 -34.20
CA TRP A 270 -17.48 37.05 -34.37
C TRP A 270 -16.92 38.45 -34.58
N LEU A 271 -15.86 38.82 -33.86
CA LEU A 271 -15.19 40.11 -34.00
C LEU A 271 -14.18 40.17 -35.16
N GLY A 272 -13.92 39.06 -35.85
CA GLY A 272 -13.00 38.97 -36.99
C GLY A 272 -11.51 38.92 -36.61
N TYR A 273 -11.21 38.39 -35.42
CA TYR A 273 -9.85 38.15 -34.94
C TYR A 273 -9.50 36.66 -35.04
N ALA A 274 -8.21 36.36 -35.23
CA ALA A 274 -7.73 34.98 -35.18
C ALA A 274 -7.72 34.49 -33.71
N PRO A 275 -7.90 33.17 -33.46
CA PRO A 275 -7.85 32.63 -32.11
C PRO A 275 -6.57 33.03 -31.34
N GLY A 276 -6.74 33.55 -30.13
CA GLY A 276 -5.69 34.05 -29.25
C GLY A 276 -5.13 35.44 -29.59
N ALA A 277 -5.59 36.09 -30.66
CA ALA A 277 -5.02 37.37 -31.11
C ALA A 277 -5.33 38.54 -30.17
N LEU A 278 -6.48 38.55 -29.51
CA LEU A 278 -6.84 39.61 -28.56
C LEU A 278 -6.10 39.43 -27.23
N ARG A 279 -5.88 38.18 -26.80
CA ARG A 279 -5.09 37.85 -25.59
C ARG A 279 -3.62 38.20 -25.77
N ALA A 280 -3.02 37.87 -26.91
CA ALA A 280 -1.60 38.16 -27.21
C ALA A 280 -1.28 39.67 -27.25
N LYS A 281 -2.30 40.53 -27.45
CA LYS A 281 -2.16 41.99 -27.49
C LYS A 281 -2.48 42.67 -26.16
N SER A 282 -2.82 41.92 -25.11
CA SER A 282 -3.31 42.47 -23.85
C SER A 282 -4.43 43.49 -24.09
N ALA A 283 -5.39 43.15 -24.97
CA ALA A 283 -6.48 44.06 -25.31
C ALA A 283 -7.34 44.37 -24.08
N LYS A 284 -7.85 45.60 -24.02
CA LYS A 284 -8.80 46.00 -22.98
C LYS A 284 -10.22 45.91 -23.50
N LEU A 285 -11.17 45.70 -22.59
CA LEU A 285 -12.60 45.68 -22.94
C LEU A 285 -13.05 46.99 -23.62
N GLN A 286 -12.47 48.13 -23.22
CA GLN A 286 -12.72 49.46 -23.81
C GLN A 286 -12.40 49.53 -25.31
N ASP A 287 -11.43 48.73 -25.77
CA ASP A 287 -11.03 48.72 -27.19
C ASP A 287 -12.08 47.99 -28.05
N LEU A 288 -12.95 47.20 -27.43
CA LEU A 288 -14.00 46.41 -28.10
C LEU A 288 -15.41 47.03 -27.92
N ALA A 289 -15.72 47.48 -26.70
CA ALA A 289 -17.04 47.97 -26.30
C ALA A 289 -17.12 49.51 -26.16
N GLY A 290 -16.01 50.22 -26.37
CA GLY A 290 -15.90 51.65 -26.12
C GLY A 290 -15.94 52.01 -24.63
N ASP A 291 -15.72 53.28 -24.32
CA ASP A 291 -15.66 53.79 -22.94
C ASP A 291 -17.00 53.65 -22.21
N GLU A 292 -18.10 54.00 -22.87
CA GLU A 292 -19.44 53.94 -22.26
C GLU A 292 -19.92 52.50 -22.07
N GLY A 293 -19.75 51.63 -23.08
CA GLY A 293 -20.14 50.22 -22.99
C GLY A 293 -19.33 49.46 -21.93
N SER A 294 -18.03 49.71 -21.84
CA SER A 294 -17.17 49.08 -20.82
C SER A 294 -17.51 49.56 -19.40
N ARG A 295 -17.84 50.86 -19.24
CA ARG A 295 -18.26 51.40 -17.95
C ARG A 295 -19.60 50.81 -17.52
N GLN A 296 -20.56 50.68 -18.43
CA GLN A 296 -21.85 50.04 -18.15
C GLN A 296 -21.67 48.59 -17.71
N LEU A 297 -20.85 47.81 -18.43
CA LEU A 297 -20.55 46.42 -18.06
C LEU A 297 -19.86 46.31 -16.70
N ALA A 298 -18.91 47.20 -16.39
CA ALA A 298 -18.24 47.23 -15.09
C ALA A 298 -19.20 47.63 -13.95
N LEU A 299 -20.10 48.58 -14.18
CA LEU A 299 -21.14 48.97 -13.21
C LEU A 299 -22.14 47.83 -12.97
N LEU A 300 -22.56 47.15 -14.04
CA LEU A 300 -23.40 45.95 -13.97
C LEU A 300 -22.72 44.80 -13.23
N ALA A 301 -21.40 44.63 -13.39
CA ALA A 301 -20.62 43.63 -12.64
C ALA A 301 -20.45 44.01 -11.16
N ALA A 302 -20.32 45.30 -10.87
CA ALA A 302 -20.09 45.83 -9.53
C ALA A 302 -21.37 45.95 -8.68
N ASP A 303 -22.55 45.86 -9.30
CA ASP A 303 -23.84 45.82 -8.59
C ASP A 303 -24.27 44.36 -8.31
N PRO A 304 -24.04 43.85 -7.09
CA PRO A 304 -24.43 42.50 -6.72
C PRO A 304 -25.96 42.29 -6.73
N ASN A 305 -26.77 43.36 -6.72
CA ASN A 305 -28.24 43.32 -6.62
C ASN A 305 -28.98 43.56 -7.95
N SER A 306 -28.29 43.73 -9.07
CA SER A 306 -28.98 43.93 -10.37
C SER A 306 -29.70 42.64 -10.82
N GLU A 307 -31.03 42.70 -10.94
CA GLU A 307 -31.89 41.62 -11.47
C GLU A 307 -31.66 41.35 -12.96
N HIS A 308 -31.16 42.35 -13.70
CA HIS A 308 -30.88 42.24 -15.14
C HIS A 308 -29.39 42.38 -15.37
N ARG A 309 -28.68 41.25 -15.43
CA ARG A 309 -27.24 41.19 -15.76
C ARG A 309 -26.97 40.99 -17.25
N ALA A 310 -27.92 41.38 -18.09
CA ALA A 310 -27.80 41.32 -19.53
C ALA A 310 -27.78 42.73 -20.11
N LEU A 311 -26.84 42.99 -21.01
CA LEU A 311 -26.72 44.26 -21.71
C LEU A 311 -26.60 44.00 -23.21
N ASP A 312 -27.50 44.58 -23.99
CA ASP A 312 -27.38 44.58 -25.44
C ASP A 312 -26.36 45.64 -25.85
N LEU A 313 -25.24 45.18 -26.42
CA LEU A 313 -24.18 46.04 -26.92
C LEU A 313 -23.79 45.67 -28.34
N ASP A 314 -23.59 46.71 -29.13
CA ASP A 314 -23.18 46.64 -30.51
C ASP A 314 -21.65 46.79 -30.56
N LEU A 315 -20.95 45.65 -30.64
CA LEU A 315 -19.49 45.64 -30.70
C LEU A 315 -19.00 45.85 -32.12
N THR A 316 -17.82 46.45 -32.28
CA THR A 316 -17.25 46.71 -33.60
C THR A 316 -16.25 45.60 -33.98
N ARG A 317 -16.47 44.97 -35.14
CA ARG A 317 -15.52 44.02 -35.75
C ARG A 317 -14.25 44.73 -36.19
N LYS A 318 -13.19 43.94 -36.40
CA LYS A 318 -11.94 44.40 -37.01
C LYS A 318 -12.12 45.05 -38.38
N ASP A 319 -13.14 44.66 -39.15
CA ASP A 319 -13.47 45.24 -40.47
C ASP A 319 -14.35 46.49 -40.41
N GLY A 320 -14.66 46.99 -39.21
CA GLY A 320 -15.47 48.18 -38.97
C GLY A 320 -16.99 47.95 -39.00
N ARG A 321 -17.46 46.71 -39.21
CA ARG A 321 -18.89 46.36 -39.11
C ARG A 321 -19.32 46.17 -37.67
N ILE A 322 -20.60 46.35 -37.39
CA ILE A 322 -21.18 46.14 -36.06
C ILE A 322 -21.64 44.68 -35.91
N VAL A 323 -21.33 44.07 -34.75
CA VAL A 323 -21.91 42.82 -34.27
C VAL A 323 -22.79 43.13 -33.07
N PRO A 324 -24.11 43.01 -33.21
CA PRO A 324 -25.03 43.19 -32.10
C PRO A 324 -24.99 41.95 -31.21
N LEU A 325 -24.55 42.10 -29.97
CA LEU A 325 -24.42 41.04 -28.98
C LEU A 325 -25.31 41.31 -27.77
N THR A 326 -25.88 40.26 -27.19
CA THR A 326 -26.43 40.31 -25.83
C THR A 326 -25.36 39.76 -24.88
N LEU A 327 -24.90 40.57 -23.94
CA LEU A 327 -23.82 40.26 -23.01
C LEU A 327 -24.36 40.02 -21.61
N PHE A 328 -24.15 38.82 -21.07
CA PHE A 328 -24.47 38.44 -19.70
C PHE A 328 -23.22 38.58 -18.83
N VAL A 329 -23.32 39.38 -17.77
CA VAL A 329 -22.19 39.75 -16.91
C VAL A 329 -22.24 38.96 -15.61
N GLU A 330 -21.16 38.29 -15.25
CA GLU A 330 -21.04 37.61 -13.94
C GLU A 330 -19.74 38.03 -13.22
N PRO A 331 -19.81 38.44 -11.95
CA PRO A 331 -18.62 38.79 -11.19
C PRO A 331 -17.74 37.55 -10.94
N ALA A 332 -16.43 37.70 -11.13
CA ALA A 332 -15.47 36.60 -11.03
C ALA A 332 -14.16 37.08 -10.38
N GLY A 333 -13.98 36.75 -9.10
CA GLY A 333 -12.80 37.17 -8.33
C GLY A 333 -12.73 38.70 -8.19
N THR A 334 -11.61 39.29 -8.63
CA THR A 334 -11.42 40.76 -8.64
C THR A 334 -11.96 41.42 -9.92
N GLY A 335 -12.39 40.64 -10.91
CA GLY A 335 -12.92 41.13 -12.19
C GLY A 335 -14.30 40.57 -12.48
N PHE A 336 -14.61 40.34 -13.75
CA PHE A 336 -15.89 39.80 -14.20
C PHE A 336 -15.74 38.98 -15.48
N THR A 337 -16.74 38.16 -15.76
CA THR A 337 -16.86 37.35 -16.98
C THR A 337 -18.08 37.83 -17.77
N LEU A 338 -17.98 37.78 -19.10
CA LEU A 338 -19.10 38.04 -19.99
C LEU A 338 -19.36 36.80 -20.84
N THR A 339 -20.62 36.38 -20.89
CA THR A 339 -21.12 35.41 -21.87
C THR A 339 -21.92 36.16 -22.91
N ALA A 340 -21.64 35.94 -24.19
CA ALA A 340 -22.20 36.70 -25.30
C ALA A 340 -22.99 35.81 -26.26
N ILE A 341 -24.14 36.33 -26.69
CA ILE A 341 -24.96 35.70 -27.72
C ILE A 341 -24.99 36.62 -28.94
N ASN A 342 -24.62 36.08 -30.10
CA ASN A 342 -24.62 36.82 -31.37
C ASN A 342 -26.02 36.87 -31.99
N ARG A 343 -26.59 38.08 -32.10
CA ARG A 343 -27.95 38.30 -32.62
C ARG A 343 -28.05 38.18 -34.15
N LEU A 344 -26.93 38.08 -34.88
CA LEU A 344 -26.88 37.97 -36.35
C LEU A 344 -26.52 36.57 -36.87
N ALA A 345 -26.26 35.59 -36.02
CA ALA A 345 -25.91 34.24 -36.48
C ALA A 345 -27.06 33.62 -37.31
N PRO A 346 -26.80 32.99 -38.48
CA PRO A 346 -27.86 32.39 -39.29
C PRO A 346 -28.54 31.27 -38.50
N GLY A 347 -29.82 31.47 -38.15
CA GLY A 347 -30.55 30.63 -37.19
C GLY A 347 -31.11 31.39 -35.98
N LEU A 348 -30.77 32.67 -35.82
CA LEU A 348 -31.24 33.57 -34.76
C LEU A 348 -32.03 34.79 -35.31
N THR A 349 -32.63 34.70 -36.49
CA THR A 349 -33.68 35.65 -36.89
C THR A 349 -34.92 35.39 -36.05
N VAL A 350 -35.07 36.19 -34.99
CA VAL A 350 -36.27 36.27 -34.16
C VAL A 350 -37.43 36.79 -35.02
N SER A 351 -38.14 35.86 -35.65
CA SER A 351 -39.48 36.08 -36.18
C SER A 351 -40.46 35.32 -35.31
N ASN A 352 -41.21 36.09 -34.54
CA ASN A 352 -42.38 35.68 -33.78
C ASN A 352 -43.27 34.74 -34.61
N ARG A 353 -43.30 33.44 -34.28
CA ARG A 353 -44.54 32.71 -33.87
C ARG A 353 -44.48 31.18 -33.89
N HIS A 354 -43.48 30.48 -34.41
CA HIS A 354 -43.55 29.01 -34.50
C HIS A 354 -42.17 28.35 -34.38
N GLN A 355 -41.88 27.57 -33.32
CA GLN A 355 -41.05 26.33 -33.38
C GLN A 355 -40.77 25.66 -32.02
N ASP A 356 -41.65 24.75 -31.60
CA ASP A 356 -41.40 23.70 -30.58
C ASP A 356 -40.48 22.56 -31.09
N GLY A 357 -39.88 22.68 -32.28
CA GLY A 357 -39.28 21.52 -32.97
C GLY A 357 -37.75 21.35 -32.88
N ARG A 358 -36.98 22.36 -32.45
CA ARG A 358 -35.50 22.33 -32.60
C ARG A 358 -34.68 22.55 -31.31
N ILE A 359 -35.29 23.08 -30.26
CA ILE A 359 -34.68 23.17 -28.91
C ILE A 359 -34.87 21.84 -28.15
N ALA A 360 -35.94 21.10 -28.48
CA ALA A 360 -36.29 19.85 -27.83
C ALA A 360 -35.16 18.79 -27.83
N PRO A 361 -34.38 18.57 -28.92
CA PRO A 361 -33.31 17.59 -28.89
C PRO A 361 -32.17 17.96 -27.93
N PHE A 362 -31.75 19.23 -27.89
CA PHE A 362 -30.68 19.71 -26.99
C PHE A 362 -31.10 19.69 -25.52
N PHE A 363 -32.34 20.11 -25.24
CA PHE A 363 -32.93 20.03 -23.92
C PHE A 363 -32.99 18.56 -23.45
N GLN A 364 -33.44 17.65 -24.32
CA GLN A 364 -33.58 16.23 -24.01
C GLN A 364 -32.25 15.47 -23.92
N SER A 365 -31.21 15.87 -24.66
CA SER A 365 -29.92 15.17 -24.71
C SER A 365 -28.88 15.67 -23.70
N ALA A 366 -29.19 16.67 -22.89
CA ALA A 366 -28.24 17.21 -21.91
C ALA A 366 -27.85 16.15 -20.86
N PRO A 367 -26.56 16.02 -20.51
CA PRO A 367 -26.08 15.00 -19.56
C PRO A 367 -26.42 15.32 -18.09
N PHE A 368 -26.93 16.52 -17.82
CA PHE A 368 -27.41 16.99 -16.52
C PHE A 368 -28.92 17.22 -16.57
N GLY A 369 -29.57 17.10 -15.40
CA GLY A 369 -31.01 17.32 -15.29
C GLY A 369 -31.34 18.79 -15.48
N ILE A 370 -32.33 19.09 -16.32
CA ILE A 370 -32.89 20.43 -16.51
C ILE A 370 -34.38 20.36 -16.28
N ALA A 371 -34.92 21.27 -15.46
CA ALA A 371 -36.35 21.50 -15.32
C ALA A 371 -36.67 22.99 -15.24
N THR A 372 -37.87 23.39 -15.64
CA THR A 372 -38.40 24.74 -15.49
C THR A 372 -39.59 24.72 -14.54
N LEU A 373 -39.79 25.82 -13.81
CA LEU A 373 -40.89 26.01 -12.87
C LEU A 373 -41.83 27.11 -13.30
N ASP A 374 -43.12 26.96 -12.99
CA ASP A 374 -44.09 28.05 -13.03
C ASP A 374 -43.99 28.99 -11.80
N ALA A 375 -44.83 30.02 -11.75
CA ALA A 375 -44.85 31.01 -10.67
C ALA A 375 -45.24 30.41 -9.30
N GLU A 376 -45.91 29.27 -9.31
CA GLU A 376 -46.33 28.51 -8.14
C GLU A 376 -45.30 27.45 -7.70
N GLY A 377 -44.19 27.29 -8.43
CA GLY A 377 -43.12 26.34 -8.13
C GLY A 377 -43.38 24.90 -8.60
N ARG A 378 -44.30 24.70 -9.54
CA ARG A 378 -44.55 23.40 -10.19
C ARG A 378 -43.64 23.22 -11.38
N ILE A 379 -43.25 21.97 -11.64
CA ILE A 379 -42.40 21.61 -12.78
C ILE A 379 -43.24 21.72 -14.07
N SER A 380 -42.97 22.75 -14.89
CA SER A 380 -43.65 22.99 -16.16
C SER A 380 -43.04 22.17 -17.30
N SER A 381 -41.73 22.02 -17.33
CA SER A 381 -41.01 21.19 -18.30
C SER A 381 -39.77 20.56 -17.68
N CYS A 382 -39.39 19.37 -18.12
CA CYS A 382 -38.13 18.73 -17.70
C CYS A 382 -37.56 17.80 -18.77
N ASN A 383 -36.24 17.60 -18.74
CA ASN A 383 -35.55 16.72 -19.67
C ASN A 383 -35.42 15.29 -19.15
N THR A 384 -34.99 14.39 -20.04
CA THR A 384 -34.79 12.96 -19.73
C THR A 384 -33.82 12.74 -18.57
N ALA A 385 -32.74 13.53 -18.47
CA ALA A 385 -31.79 13.42 -17.37
C ALA A 385 -32.42 13.81 -16.02
N PHE A 386 -33.25 14.85 -15.97
CA PHE A 386 -33.96 15.26 -14.74
C PHE A 386 -34.96 14.20 -14.31
N MET A 387 -35.73 13.66 -15.26
CA MET A 387 -36.64 12.55 -14.98
C MET A 387 -35.90 11.36 -14.38
N ARG A 388 -34.71 11.01 -14.89
CA ARG A 388 -33.90 9.91 -14.36
C ARG A 388 -33.29 10.21 -12.99
N MET A 389 -32.78 11.42 -12.78
CA MET A 389 -31.99 11.79 -11.59
C MET A 389 -32.84 12.16 -10.37
N VAL A 390 -34.06 12.67 -10.59
CA VAL A 390 -34.93 13.22 -9.55
C VAL A 390 -36.28 12.50 -9.49
N LEU A 391 -36.88 12.19 -10.65
CA LEU A 391 -38.22 11.59 -10.71
C LEU A 391 -38.22 10.05 -10.84
N ASP A 392 -37.05 9.40 -10.79
CA ASP A 392 -36.86 7.96 -11.00
C ASP A 392 -37.53 7.42 -12.28
N GLY A 393 -37.51 8.21 -13.35
CA GLY A 393 -38.11 7.86 -14.64
C GLY A 393 -39.63 8.04 -14.71
N ARG A 394 -40.28 8.62 -13.69
CA ARG A 394 -41.70 8.96 -13.74
C ARG A 394 -41.93 10.26 -14.51
N PRO A 395 -43.07 10.41 -15.21
CA PRO A 395 -43.42 11.66 -15.87
C PRO A 395 -43.68 12.76 -14.83
N ALA A 396 -43.26 13.98 -15.15
CA ALA A 396 -43.58 15.17 -14.37
C ALA A 396 -45.07 15.53 -14.55
N ASN A 397 -45.96 14.86 -13.80
CA ASN A 397 -47.38 15.17 -13.76
C ASN A 397 -47.61 16.35 -12.79
N ASP A 398 -47.29 17.58 -13.23
CA ASP A 398 -47.67 18.82 -12.53
C ASP A 398 -47.20 18.86 -11.06
N SER A 399 -46.06 18.21 -10.80
CA SER A 399 -45.53 17.98 -9.46
C SER A 399 -44.80 19.21 -8.94
N PHE A 400 -45.00 19.54 -7.66
CA PHE A 400 -44.23 20.61 -7.02
C PHE A 400 -42.75 20.24 -6.96
N ALA A 401 -41.88 21.19 -7.32
CA ALA A 401 -40.43 20.99 -7.32
C ALA A 401 -39.90 20.59 -5.94
N LEU A 402 -40.48 21.16 -4.88
CA LEU A 402 -40.13 20.84 -3.50
C LEU A 402 -40.37 19.35 -3.19
N ASP A 403 -41.52 18.81 -3.59
CA ASP A 403 -41.86 17.41 -3.32
C ASP A 403 -41.03 16.44 -4.20
N ALA A 404 -40.67 16.86 -5.41
CA ALA A 404 -39.80 16.09 -6.30
C ALA A 404 -38.36 16.01 -5.76
N LEU A 405 -37.79 17.12 -5.30
CA LEU A 405 -36.42 17.20 -4.80
C LEU A 405 -36.27 16.66 -3.37
N CYS A 406 -37.30 16.79 -2.54
CA CYS A 406 -37.25 16.46 -1.11
C CYS A 406 -38.02 15.20 -0.72
N ARG A 407 -38.29 14.29 -1.66
CA ARG A 407 -39.05 13.04 -1.40
C ARG A 407 -38.46 12.20 -0.26
N THR A 408 -37.14 12.19 -0.17
CA THR A 408 -36.35 11.43 0.82
C THR A 408 -35.49 12.33 1.71
N ALA A 409 -35.66 13.65 1.62
CA ALA A 409 -34.84 14.63 2.31
C ALA A 409 -35.22 14.76 3.80
N GLU A 410 -34.24 15.13 4.62
CA GLU A 410 -34.46 15.44 6.03
C GLU A 410 -35.18 16.78 6.23
N PRO A 411 -35.82 17.04 7.38
CA PRO A 411 -36.54 18.30 7.63
C PRO A 411 -35.70 19.55 7.38
N ASP A 412 -34.42 19.53 7.77
CA ASP A 412 -33.48 20.65 7.59
C ASP A 412 -33.04 20.83 6.13
N GLU A 413 -32.95 19.73 5.37
CA GLU A 413 -32.66 19.75 3.93
C GLU A 413 -33.87 20.27 3.15
N ARG A 414 -35.08 19.81 3.50
CA ARG A 414 -36.34 20.30 2.93
C ARG A 414 -36.52 21.79 3.15
N ALA A 415 -36.25 22.30 4.37
CA ALA A 415 -36.36 23.72 4.67
C ALA A 415 -35.39 24.59 3.84
N ARG A 416 -34.16 24.10 3.61
CA ARG A 416 -33.18 24.80 2.77
C ARG A 416 -33.58 24.84 1.29
N VAL A 417 -34.12 23.73 0.78
CA VAL A 417 -34.60 23.65 -0.61
C VAL A 417 -35.85 24.52 -0.80
N GLU A 418 -36.78 24.51 0.16
CA GLU A 418 -37.97 25.37 0.16
C GLU A 418 -37.59 26.85 0.14
N ALA A 419 -36.66 27.27 1.00
CA ALA A 419 -36.15 28.64 1.01
C ALA A 419 -35.49 29.03 -0.33
N GLY A 420 -34.66 28.14 -0.90
CA GLY A 420 -34.01 28.39 -2.18
C GLY A 420 -34.99 28.50 -3.36
N ILE A 421 -36.05 27.68 -3.39
CA ILE A 421 -37.10 27.78 -4.41
C ILE A 421 -37.90 29.07 -4.22
N ALA A 422 -38.26 29.44 -2.98
CA ALA A 422 -38.98 30.67 -2.72
C ALA A 422 -38.16 31.91 -3.14
N ASP A 423 -36.87 31.94 -2.83
CA ASP A 423 -35.96 33.02 -3.22
C ASP A 423 -35.82 33.12 -4.76
N VAL A 424 -35.72 31.99 -5.46
CA VAL A 424 -35.58 32.01 -6.92
C VAL A 424 -36.87 32.47 -7.62
N LEU A 425 -38.04 32.09 -7.11
CA LEU A 425 -39.34 32.45 -7.69
C LEU A 425 -39.65 33.95 -7.56
N ILE A 426 -39.15 34.61 -6.52
CA ILE A 426 -39.24 36.07 -6.36
C ILE A 426 -38.14 36.84 -7.10
N GLY A 427 -37.35 36.16 -7.95
CA GLY A 427 -36.36 36.78 -8.81
C GLY A 427 -34.95 36.94 -8.20
N ARG A 428 -34.66 36.36 -7.03
CA ARG A 428 -33.32 36.47 -6.43
C ARG A 428 -32.34 35.49 -7.08
N GLY A 429 -31.40 36.04 -7.86
CA GLY A 429 -30.44 35.26 -8.65
C GLY A 429 -29.25 34.63 -7.91
N HIS A 430 -29.12 34.76 -6.58
CA HIS A 430 -27.98 34.23 -5.82
C HIS A 430 -28.39 33.12 -4.85
N VAL A 431 -29.01 32.06 -5.36
CA VAL A 431 -29.23 30.86 -4.56
C VAL A 431 -27.97 30.00 -4.63
N GLN A 432 -27.30 29.78 -3.50
CA GLN A 432 -26.18 28.83 -3.44
C GLN A 432 -26.66 27.46 -3.92
N ALA A 433 -25.78 26.73 -4.61
CA ALA A 433 -26.08 25.39 -5.06
C ALA A 433 -26.48 24.51 -3.87
N LEU A 434 -27.68 23.95 -3.94
CA LEU A 434 -28.25 23.11 -2.89
C LEU A 434 -27.78 21.67 -3.11
N GLU A 435 -27.32 21.03 -2.04
CA GLU A 435 -27.04 19.60 -2.07
C GLU A 435 -28.27 18.84 -1.60
N ILE A 436 -28.71 17.88 -2.40
CA ILE A 436 -29.83 17.01 -2.06
C ILE A 436 -29.46 15.53 -2.14
N THR A 437 -30.18 14.72 -1.36
CA THR A 437 -30.03 13.26 -1.33
C THR A 437 -31.22 12.60 -2.03
N ALA A 438 -30.94 11.80 -3.06
CA ALA A 438 -31.97 11.20 -3.92
C ALA A 438 -31.92 9.66 -3.93
N GLY A 439 -33.06 9.04 -4.26
CA GLY A 439 -33.28 7.59 -4.34
C GLY A 439 -33.82 6.97 -3.04
N ASP A 440 -34.51 5.82 -3.15
CA ASP A 440 -35.24 5.18 -2.05
C ASP A 440 -34.39 4.83 -0.82
N GLN A 441 -33.06 4.74 -0.97
CA GLN A 441 -32.09 4.50 0.11
C GLN A 441 -31.11 5.66 0.36
N LYS A 442 -31.43 6.89 -0.08
CA LYS A 442 -30.52 8.06 0.05
C LYS A 442 -29.13 7.83 -0.55
N GLN A 443 -29.04 7.05 -1.63
CA GLN A 443 -27.77 6.57 -2.19
C GLN A 443 -27.10 7.55 -3.16
N PHE A 444 -27.83 8.52 -3.69
CA PHE A 444 -27.32 9.48 -4.67
C PHE A 444 -27.17 10.88 -4.07
N SER A 445 -26.01 11.50 -4.30
CA SER A 445 -25.77 12.90 -3.95
C SER A 445 -25.94 13.74 -5.22
N ARG A 446 -26.89 14.67 -5.21
CA ARG A 446 -27.18 15.56 -6.34
C ARG A 446 -26.93 17.00 -5.93
N ARG A 447 -26.42 17.81 -6.86
CA ARG A 447 -26.26 19.24 -6.66
C ARG A 447 -27.24 20.00 -7.56
N VAL A 448 -28.05 20.85 -6.95
CA VAL A 448 -29.16 21.57 -7.56
C VAL A 448 -28.81 23.05 -7.63
N TYR A 449 -28.87 23.61 -8.83
CA TYR A 449 -28.72 25.03 -9.09
C TYR A 449 -30.08 25.60 -9.45
N LEU A 450 -30.43 26.73 -8.86
CA LEU A 450 -31.68 27.43 -9.09
C LEU A 450 -31.37 28.77 -9.74
N THR A 451 -32.01 29.06 -10.86
CA THR A 451 -31.81 30.32 -11.60
C THR A 451 -33.18 30.95 -11.92
N PRO A 452 -33.41 32.23 -11.59
CA PRO A 452 -34.67 32.89 -11.93
C PRO A 452 -34.75 33.10 -13.44
N LEU A 453 -35.94 32.98 -14.01
CA LEU A 453 -36.22 33.29 -15.41
C LEU A 453 -37.11 34.54 -15.48
N ALA A 454 -36.77 35.48 -16.37
CA ALA A 454 -37.64 36.61 -16.66
C ALA A 454 -38.90 36.07 -17.36
N ALA A 455 -40.06 36.22 -16.71
CA ALA A 455 -41.33 35.70 -17.21
C ALA A 455 -41.71 36.35 -18.55
N VAL A 456 -41.33 35.74 -19.67
CA VAL A 456 -41.85 36.10 -20.99
C VAL A 456 -43.15 35.31 -21.18
N ALA A 457 -44.28 36.02 -21.13
CA ALA A 457 -45.64 35.48 -21.34
C ALA A 457 -46.21 34.55 -20.24
N GLY A 458 -45.67 34.58 -19.02
CA GLY A 458 -46.36 34.08 -17.82
C GLY A 458 -46.45 32.57 -17.63
N GLN A 459 -45.55 31.78 -18.24
CA GLN A 459 -45.55 30.31 -18.09
C GLN A 459 -44.35 29.72 -17.33
N GLU A 460 -43.20 30.39 -17.27
CA GLU A 460 -42.00 29.89 -16.56
C GLU A 460 -41.34 31.02 -15.74
N ALA A 461 -41.05 30.75 -14.46
CA ALA A 461 -40.51 31.69 -13.48
C ALA A 461 -39.09 31.33 -13.02
N ALA A 462 -38.67 30.06 -13.13
CA ALA A 462 -37.33 29.63 -12.73
C ALA A 462 -36.84 28.38 -13.49
N ALA A 463 -35.53 28.18 -13.54
CA ALA A 463 -34.87 26.99 -14.06
C ALA A 463 -34.10 26.26 -12.95
N LEU A 464 -34.05 24.93 -13.05
CA LEU A 464 -33.30 24.02 -12.19
C LEU A 464 -32.29 23.25 -13.02
N TYR A 465 -31.06 23.20 -12.53
CA TYR A 465 -30.02 22.32 -13.05
C TYR A 465 -29.61 21.32 -11.98
N VAL A 466 -29.59 20.04 -12.31
CA VAL A 466 -29.25 18.96 -11.39
C VAL A 466 -28.05 18.20 -11.93
N ILE A 467 -26.97 18.21 -11.16
CA ILE A 467 -25.72 17.51 -11.48
C ILE A 467 -25.55 16.33 -10.53
N ASP A 468 -25.10 15.19 -11.06
CA ASP A 468 -24.68 14.04 -10.24
C ASP A 468 -23.34 14.34 -9.56
N ALA A 469 -23.34 14.39 -8.23
CA ALA A 469 -22.14 14.58 -7.43
C ALA A 469 -21.79 13.33 -6.62
N THR A 470 -22.43 12.18 -6.89
CA THR A 470 -22.31 10.97 -6.07
C THR A 470 -20.88 10.43 -6.05
N GLU A 471 -20.28 10.25 -7.23
CA GLU A 471 -18.92 9.72 -7.34
C GLU A 471 -17.88 10.70 -6.79
N GLN A 472 -18.07 12.01 -7.07
CA GLN A 472 -17.19 13.06 -6.57
C GLN A 472 -17.19 13.11 -5.03
N LYS A 473 -18.36 13.12 -4.39
CA LYS A 473 -18.48 13.11 -2.92
C LYS A 473 -17.89 11.85 -2.29
N ALA A 474 -18.13 10.69 -2.90
CA ALA A 474 -17.55 9.43 -2.43
C ALA A 474 -16.02 9.48 -2.48
N LEU A 475 -15.45 10.10 -3.52
CA LEU A 475 -14.00 10.26 -3.67
C LEU A 475 -13.43 11.31 -2.69
N GLU A 476 -14.09 12.45 -2.53
CA GLU A 476 -13.71 13.49 -1.56
C GLU A 476 -13.73 12.95 -0.12
N ALA A 477 -14.77 12.18 0.25
CA ALA A 477 -14.87 11.54 1.55
C ALA A 477 -13.74 10.52 1.77
N ARG A 478 -13.44 9.68 0.77
CA ARG A 478 -12.33 8.72 0.82
C ARG A 478 -10.97 9.43 0.92
N PHE A 479 -10.79 10.51 0.18
CA PHE A 479 -9.56 11.30 0.20
C PHE A 479 -9.35 11.99 1.56
N ALA A 480 -10.39 12.65 2.09
CA ALA A 480 -10.35 13.27 3.41
C ALA A 480 -10.07 12.24 4.52
N GLN A 481 -10.66 11.03 4.42
CA GLN A 481 -10.40 9.93 5.34
C GLN A 481 -8.96 9.42 5.25
N ALA A 482 -8.42 9.29 4.04
CA ALA A 482 -7.03 8.87 3.81
C ALA A 482 -6.03 9.91 4.36
N GLN A 483 -6.25 11.20 4.09
CA GLN A 483 -5.41 12.28 4.59
C GLN A 483 -5.45 12.38 6.13
N LYS A 484 -6.63 12.18 6.73
CA LYS A 484 -6.78 12.09 8.19
C LYS A 484 -6.01 10.90 8.76
N MET A 485 -6.06 9.75 8.09
CA MET A 485 -5.32 8.55 8.50
C MET A 485 -3.81 8.75 8.41
N GLU A 486 -3.32 9.41 7.36
CA GLU A 486 -1.89 9.72 7.19
C GLU A 486 -1.37 10.67 8.29
N ALA A 487 -2.15 11.73 8.61
CA ALA A 487 -1.80 12.67 9.67
C ALA A 487 -1.78 12.03 11.06
N VAL A 488 -2.80 11.20 11.37
CA VAL A 488 -2.83 10.39 12.60
C VAL A 488 -1.65 9.43 12.63
N GLY A 489 -1.29 8.84 11.49
CA GLY A 489 -0.20 7.89 11.41
C GLY A 489 1.18 8.50 11.68
N LYS A 490 1.48 9.66 11.10
CA LYS A 490 2.73 10.41 11.33
C LYS A 490 2.87 10.84 12.79
N LEU A 491 1.80 11.37 13.40
CA LEU A 491 1.77 11.77 14.81
C LEU A 491 1.92 10.56 15.76
N ALA A 492 1.20 9.47 15.47
CA ALA A 492 1.27 8.25 16.28
C ALA A 492 2.67 7.61 16.25
N GLY A 493 3.39 7.66 15.12
CA GLY A 493 4.74 7.12 15.00
C GLY A 493 5.77 7.85 15.88
N GLY A 494 5.77 9.20 15.85
CA GLY A 494 6.65 10.01 16.69
C GLY A 494 6.36 9.85 18.18
N ILE A 495 5.07 9.94 18.56
CA ILE A 495 4.65 9.79 19.96
C ILE A 495 4.97 8.38 20.49
N ALA A 496 4.75 7.34 19.70
CA ALA A 496 4.99 5.97 20.12
C ALA A 496 6.48 5.67 20.35
N HIS A 497 7.37 6.30 19.59
CA HIS A 497 8.81 6.21 19.82
C HIS A 497 9.17 6.71 21.23
N ASP A 498 8.72 7.90 21.59
CA ASP A 498 9.00 8.51 22.90
C ASP A 498 8.43 7.67 24.05
N PHE A 499 7.20 7.16 23.89
CA PHE A 499 6.61 6.26 24.89
C PHE A 499 7.38 4.93 25.02
N ASN A 500 7.83 4.35 23.90
CA ASN A 500 8.60 3.11 23.93
C ASN A 500 9.93 3.29 24.66
N ASN A 501 10.59 4.44 24.55
CA ASN A 501 11.82 4.73 25.29
C ASN A 501 11.58 4.79 26.80
N VAL A 502 10.57 5.55 27.24
CA VAL A 502 10.19 5.62 28.67
C VAL A 502 9.80 4.25 29.21
N LEU A 503 9.01 3.49 28.45
CA LEU A 503 8.56 2.16 28.88
C LEU A 503 9.71 1.14 28.93
N THR A 504 10.68 1.22 28.01
CA THR A 504 11.89 0.38 28.03
C THR A 504 12.68 0.61 29.32
N ALA A 505 12.86 1.87 29.71
CA ALA A 505 13.54 2.21 30.97
C ALA A 505 12.77 1.69 32.19
N ILE A 506 11.44 1.90 32.27
CA ILE A 506 10.62 1.44 33.41
C ILE A 506 10.63 -0.08 33.54
N ILE A 507 10.45 -0.81 32.43
CA ILE A 507 10.50 -2.27 32.41
C ILE A 507 11.89 -2.75 32.82
N GLY A 508 12.93 -2.16 32.24
CA GLY A 508 14.32 -2.54 32.49
C GLY A 508 14.79 -2.31 33.92
N PHE A 509 14.51 -1.15 34.52
CA PHE A 509 14.84 -0.90 35.93
C PHE A 509 14.02 -1.77 36.87
N SER A 510 12.76 -2.07 36.53
CA SER A 510 11.95 -3.02 37.30
C SER A 510 12.54 -4.43 37.27
N ASP A 511 13.02 -4.90 36.12
CA ASP A 511 13.72 -6.19 35.99
C ASP A 511 14.98 -6.23 36.89
N LEU A 512 15.79 -5.17 36.85
CA LEU A 512 17.01 -5.08 37.68
C LEU A 512 16.70 -5.13 39.18
N LEU A 513 15.62 -4.47 39.60
CA LEU A 513 15.16 -4.45 40.99
C LEU A 513 14.62 -5.81 41.41
N LEU A 514 13.86 -6.50 40.56
CA LEU A 514 13.32 -7.85 40.84
C LEU A 514 14.42 -8.92 40.95
N GLN A 515 15.59 -8.69 40.36
CA GLN A 515 16.75 -9.56 40.52
C GLN A 515 17.46 -9.39 41.87
N THR A 516 17.43 -8.19 42.46
CA THR A 516 18.06 -7.92 43.77
C THR A 516 17.11 -8.09 44.96
N HIS A 517 15.79 -7.96 44.76
CA HIS A 517 14.79 -8.13 45.82
C HIS A 517 14.21 -9.54 45.77
N ARG A 518 14.18 -10.23 46.91
CA ARG A 518 13.60 -11.58 47.01
C ARG A 518 12.07 -11.50 47.06
N PRO A 519 11.33 -12.57 46.73
CA PRO A 519 9.87 -12.60 46.87
C PRO A 519 9.34 -12.33 48.28
N SER A 520 10.17 -12.49 49.31
CA SER A 520 9.87 -12.16 50.70
C SER A 520 10.03 -10.67 51.05
N ASP A 521 10.60 -9.88 50.14
CA ASP A 521 10.79 -8.45 50.32
C ASP A 521 9.46 -7.70 50.11
N PRO A 522 9.03 -6.81 51.02
CA PRO A 522 7.84 -5.99 50.84
C PRO A 522 7.82 -5.23 49.50
N ALA A 523 8.96 -4.74 49.03
CA ALA A 523 9.08 -3.98 47.78
C ALA A 523 8.89 -4.85 46.53
N TYR A 524 9.11 -6.17 46.62
CA TYR A 524 9.03 -7.08 45.47
C TYR A 524 7.66 -7.05 44.79
N LYS A 525 6.58 -6.99 45.60
CA LYS A 525 5.21 -6.93 45.10
C LYS A 525 4.94 -5.63 44.34
N ASP A 526 5.43 -4.51 44.84
CA ASP A 526 5.24 -3.20 44.21
C ASP A 526 6.04 -3.07 42.92
N ILE A 527 7.29 -3.57 42.90
CA ILE A 527 8.11 -3.61 41.69
C ILE A 527 7.44 -4.47 40.61
N LYS A 528 6.89 -5.63 40.98
CA LYS A 528 6.15 -6.51 40.05
C LYS A 528 4.90 -5.83 39.48
N ASN A 529 4.21 -5.03 40.29
CA ASN A 529 3.05 -4.26 39.84
C ASN A 529 3.45 -3.15 38.85
N ILE A 530 4.57 -2.44 39.10
CA ILE A 530 5.12 -1.43 38.19
C ILE A 530 5.50 -2.07 36.85
N GLN A 531 6.23 -3.19 36.88
CA GLN A 531 6.60 -3.96 35.69
C GLN A 531 5.36 -4.39 34.89
N SER A 532 4.33 -4.90 35.56
CA SER A 532 3.07 -5.30 34.92
C SER A 532 2.33 -4.10 34.30
N ALA A 533 2.30 -2.95 34.96
CA ALA A 533 1.69 -1.73 34.44
C ALA A 533 2.41 -1.20 33.19
N ALA A 534 3.75 -1.20 33.21
CA ALA A 534 4.57 -0.78 32.07
C ALA A 534 4.40 -1.73 30.87
N ASN A 535 4.37 -3.04 31.08
CA ASN A 535 4.09 -4.01 30.01
C ASN A 535 2.68 -3.84 29.40
N ARG A 536 1.67 -3.49 30.20
CA ARG A 536 0.33 -3.17 29.67
C ARG A 536 0.34 -1.89 28.83
N ALA A 537 1.05 -0.86 29.28
CA ALA A 537 1.19 0.38 28.52
C ALA A 537 1.91 0.16 27.19
N ALA A 538 2.94 -0.69 27.15
CA ALA A 538 3.63 -1.09 25.93
C ALA A 538 2.69 -1.73 24.91
N GLY A 539 1.82 -2.64 25.35
CA GLY A 539 0.80 -3.24 24.48
C GLY A 539 -0.18 -2.22 23.89
N LEU A 540 -0.55 -1.18 24.65
CA LEU A 540 -1.44 -0.11 24.17
C LEU A 540 -0.76 0.77 23.10
N VAL A 541 0.53 1.08 23.28
CA VAL A 541 1.33 1.85 22.30
C VAL A 541 1.51 1.04 21.01
N ALA A 542 1.73 -0.27 21.10
CA ALA A 542 1.81 -1.15 19.93
C ALA A 542 0.50 -1.17 19.12
N ASN A 543 -0.65 -1.16 19.81
CA ASN A 543 -1.97 -1.08 19.17
C ASN A 543 -2.18 0.26 18.45
N LEU A 544 -1.65 1.36 18.98
CA LEU A 544 -1.71 2.67 18.33
C LEU A 544 -0.84 2.72 17.04
N LEU A 545 0.33 2.10 17.07
CA LEU A 545 1.21 1.96 15.91
C LEU A 545 0.62 1.09 14.80
N GLY A 546 -0.08 0.01 15.16
CA GLY A 546 -0.78 -0.87 14.20
C GLY A 546 -1.90 -0.19 13.41
N PHE A 547 -2.42 0.94 13.91
CA PHE A 547 -3.44 1.74 13.22
C PHE A 547 -2.84 2.74 12.21
N SER A 548 -1.59 3.15 12.42
CA SER A 548 -0.87 4.16 11.63
C SER A 548 -0.32 3.63 10.30
N ARG A 549 0.11 2.37 10.28
CA ARG A 549 0.77 1.77 9.10
C ARG A 549 0.10 0.47 8.69
N LYS A 550 0.13 0.19 7.39
CA LYS A 550 -0.05 -1.16 6.84
C LYS A 550 1.08 -2.03 7.37
N GLN A 551 0.91 -2.61 8.56
CA GLN A 551 1.82 -3.62 9.07
C GLN A 551 1.78 -4.79 8.09
N THR A 552 2.91 -5.17 7.50
CA THR A 552 3.00 -6.33 6.60
C THR A 552 2.53 -7.56 7.37
N GLN A 553 1.45 -8.17 6.90
CA GLN A 553 0.85 -9.30 7.59
C GLN A 553 1.74 -10.52 7.44
N GLN A 554 2.10 -11.16 8.55
CA GLN A 554 2.73 -12.48 8.53
C GLN A 554 1.61 -13.52 8.48
N VAL A 555 1.00 -13.64 7.31
CA VAL A 555 -0.09 -14.58 7.07
C VAL A 555 0.46 -16.01 7.19
N SER A 556 -0.10 -16.81 8.08
CA SER A 556 0.26 -18.21 8.28
C SER A 556 -0.98 -19.09 8.36
N VAL A 557 -0.82 -20.39 8.14
CA VAL A 557 -1.89 -21.38 8.32
C VAL A 557 -2.01 -21.67 9.82
N LEU A 558 -3.18 -21.42 10.39
CA LEU A 558 -3.42 -21.46 11.83
C LEU A 558 -4.46 -22.51 12.20
N ASN A 559 -4.16 -23.23 13.28
CA ASN A 559 -5.15 -23.99 14.04
C ASN A 559 -5.64 -23.14 15.23
N LEU A 560 -6.92 -22.73 15.21
CA LEU A 560 -7.48 -21.89 16.27
C LEU A 560 -7.57 -22.60 17.63
N ASN A 561 -7.53 -23.94 17.69
CA ASN A 561 -7.47 -24.67 18.96
C ASN A 561 -6.17 -24.40 19.71
N GLU A 562 -5.05 -24.36 19.00
CA GLU A 562 -3.75 -24.08 19.60
C GLU A 562 -3.68 -22.64 20.10
N LEU A 563 -4.16 -21.69 19.28
CA LEU A 563 -4.22 -20.28 19.65
C LEU A 563 -5.11 -20.07 20.90
N THR A 564 -6.31 -20.65 20.92
CA THR A 564 -7.23 -20.50 22.07
C THR A 564 -6.69 -21.16 23.35
N ALA A 565 -5.95 -22.26 23.23
CA ALA A 565 -5.28 -22.91 24.37
C ALA A 565 -4.16 -22.04 24.95
N GLU A 566 -3.29 -21.47 24.11
CA GLU A 566 -2.21 -20.57 24.52
C GLU A 566 -2.74 -19.28 25.16
N MET A 567 -3.87 -18.77 24.67
CA MET A 567 -4.49 -17.54 25.18
C MET A 567 -5.15 -17.72 26.55
N SER A 568 -5.51 -18.93 26.95
CA SER A 568 -6.31 -19.18 28.16
C SER A 568 -5.75 -18.52 29.44
N PRO A 569 -4.44 -18.63 29.75
CA PRO A 569 -3.86 -17.98 30.93
C PRO A 569 -3.87 -16.44 30.84
N ILE A 570 -3.63 -15.89 29.66
CA ILE A 570 -3.58 -14.43 29.42
C ILE A 570 -4.97 -13.84 29.53
N LEU A 571 -5.97 -14.49 28.93
CA LEU A 571 -7.38 -14.08 29.00
C LEU A 571 -7.90 -14.13 30.44
N LYS A 572 -7.56 -15.19 31.19
CA LYS A 572 -7.94 -15.30 32.61
C LYS A 572 -7.37 -14.15 33.45
N THR A 573 -6.14 -13.72 33.14
CA THR A 573 -5.49 -12.58 33.82
C THR A 573 -6.08 -11.24 33.37
N SER A 574 -6.37 -11.07 32.08
CA SER A 574 -6.87 -9.81 31.50
C SER A 574 -8.32 -9.49 31.91
N VAL A 575 -9.17 -10.51 31.99
CA VAL A 575 -10.59 -10.38 32.31
C VAL A 575 -10.80 -10.24 33.83
N GLY A 576 -9.92 -10.83 34.65
CA GLY A 576 -9.92 -10.68 36.11
C GLY A 576 -10.79 -11.71 36.84
N GLU A 577 -10.63 -11.80 38.17
CA GLU A 577 -11.20 -12.88 39.00
C GLU A 577 -12.73 -12.83 39.15
N LYS A 578 -13.36 -11.68 38.86
CA LYS A 578 -14.81 -11.47 39.03
C LYS A 578 -15.65 -12.04 37.89
N ILE A 579 -15.02 -12.52 36.81
CA ILE A 579 -15.70 -13.01 35.62
C ILE A 579 -15.36 -14.48 35.42
N ASP A 580 -16.41 -15.30 35.27
CA ASP A 580 -16.28 -16.72 34.95
C ASP A 580 -16.00 -16.90 33.45
N LEU A 581 -14.74 -17.22 33.12
CA LEU A 581 -14.27 -17.42 31.75
C LEU A 581 -14.43 -18.90 31.35
N LYS A 582 -15.26 -19.15 30.34
CA LYS A 582 -15.45 -20.48 29.74
C LYS A 582 -15.01 -20.50 28.28
N ILE A 583 -13.95 -21.24 27.99
CA ILE A 583 -13.47 -21.47 26.63
C ILE A 583 -13.90 -22.88 26.19
N SER A 584 -14.56 -22.99 25.05
CA SER A 584 -15.00 -24.27 24.48
C SER A 584 -14.68 -24.35 23.00
N SER A 585 -13.82 -25.28 22.62
CA SER A 585 -13.36 -25.44 21.25
C SER A 585 -13.75 -26.81 20.69
N GLU A 586 -14.16 -26.86 19.43
CA GLU A 586 -14.48 -28.11 18.72
C GLU A 586 -13.19 -28.89 18.39
N ARG A 587 -13.19 -30.23 18.44
CA ARG A 587 -11.95 -31.01 18.27
C ARG A 587 -11.38 -30.92 16.86
N ASP A 588 -12.24 -31.02 15.85
CA ASP A 588 -11.85 -31.10 14.43
C ASP A 588 -12.07 -29.76 13.72
N LEU A 589 -11.50 -28.70 14.28
CA LEU A 589 -11.56 -27.35 13.69
C LEU A 589 -10.75 -27.28 12.39
N TRP A 590 -11.32 -26.64 11.38
CA TRP A 590 -10.60 -26.42 10.13
C TRP A 590 -9.49 -25.38 10.28
N TYR A 591 -8.51 -25.44 9.38
CA TYR A 591 -7.44 -24.46 9.31
C TYR A 591 -7.95 -23.13 8.73
N VAL A 592 -7.33 -22.03 9.16
CA VAL A 592 -7.58 -20.69 8.63
C VAL A 592 -6.25 -20.06 8.23
N LYS A 593 -6.25 -19.25 7.17
CA LYS A 593 -5.07 -18.51 6.73
C LYS A 593 -5.19 -17.06 7.24
N ALA A 594 -4.46 -16.72 8.29
CA ALA A 594 -4.53 -15.40 8.92
C ALA A 594 -3.21 -15.05 9.66
N ASP A 595 -3.05 -13.79 10.06
CA ASP A 595 -1.95 -13.39 10.93
C ASP A 595 -2.27 -13.76 12.38
N ARG A 596 -1.41 -14.59 12.99
CA ARG A 596 -1.60 -15.11 14.36
C ARG A 596 -1.72 -14.00 15.39
N THR A 597 -0.86 -12.99 15.29
CA THR A 597 -0.79 -11.87 16.24
C THR A 597 -2.05 -11.01 16.12
N GLN A 598 -2.54 -10.80 14.89
CA GLN A 598 -3.77 -10.04 14.69
C GLN A 598 -5.01 -10.78 15.20
N ILE A 599 -5.15 -12.08 14.96
CA ILE A 599 -6.28 -12.87 15.52
C ILE A 599 -6.21 -12.92 17.05
N PHE A 600 -5.02 -13.04 17.62
CA PHE A 600 -4.81 -12.93 19.07
C PHE A 600 -5.34 -11.58 19.59
N ASN A 601 -4.97 -10.48 18.94
CA ASN A 601 -5.41 -9.14 19.33
C ASN A 601 -6.93 -8.95 19.17
N VAL A 602 -7.55 -9.58 18.17
CA VAL A 602 -9.01 -9.57 18.00
C VAL A 602 -9.69 -10.16 19.24
N ILE A 603 -9.31 -11.37 19.64
CA ILE A 603 -9.90 -12.06 20.79
C ILE A 603 -9.63 -11.28 22.08
N LEU A 604 -8.43 -10.73 22.26
CA LEU A 604 -8.07 -9.94 23.43
C LEU A 604 -8.90 -8.64 23.54
N ASN A 605 -9.10 -7.93 22.44
CA ASN A 605 -9.91 -6.70 22.41
C ASN A 605 -11.38 -6.98 22.72
N LEU A 606 -11.95 -8.06 22.16
CA LEU A 606 -13.32 -8.47 22.46
C LEU A 606 -13.47 -8.87 23.93
N ALA A 607 -12.52 -9.62 24.50
CA ALA A 607 -12.52 -9.99 25.91
C ALA A 607 -12.36 -8.78 26.86
N GLY A 608 -11.53 -7.80 26.48
CA GLY A 608 -11.39 -6.55 27.22
C GLY A 608 -12.67 -5.71 27.23
N ASN A 609 -13.35 -5.62 26.09
CA ASN A 609 -14.65 -4.94 25.99
C ASN A 609 -15.73 -5.65 26.82
N ALA A 610 -15.76 -6.98 26.78
CA ALA A 610 -16.66 -7.79 27.62
C ALA A 610 -16.44 -7.53 29.11
N ARG A 611 -15.18 -7.50 29.57
CA ARG A 611 -14.84 -7.16 30.97
C ARG A 611 -15.37 -5.79 31.35
N ASP A 612 -15.10 -4.78 30.53
CA ASP A 612 -15.50 -3.41 30.84
C ASP A 612 -17.03 -3.24 30.88
N ALA A 613 -17.76 -4.05 30.10
CA ALA A 613 -19.23 -4.15 30.15
C ALA A 613 -19.76 -4.93 31.37
N MET A 614 -18.90 -5.64 32.11
CA MET A 614 -19.22 -6.48 33.28
C MET A 614 -18.56 -5.97 34.56
N GLY A 615 -18.73 -4.68 34.89
CA GLY A 615 -18.09 -4.05 36.05
C GLY A 615 -18.39 -4.70 37.42
N SER A 616 -19.53 -5.39 37.55
CA SER A 616 -19.96 -6.14 38.74
C SER A 616 -19.60 -7.64 38.70
N GLY A 617 -18.91 -8.10 37.65
CA GLY A 617 -18.68 -9.52 37.38
C GLY A 617 -19.72 -10.10 36.39
N GLY A 618 -19.50 -11.34 35.94
CA GLY A 618 -20.36 -11.95 34.92
C GLY A 618 -19.76 -13.22 34.32
N LYS A 619 -20.27 -13.65 33.16
CA LYS A 619 -19.77 -14.81 32.43
C LYS A 619 -19.27 -14.39 31.06
N LEU A 620 -18.04 -14.77 30.72
CA LEU A 620 -17.47 -14.62 29.39
C LEU A 620 -17.30 -16.00 28.77
N LYS A 621 -17.97 -16.25 27.65
CA LYS A 621 -17.88 -17.50 26.91
C LYS A 621 -17.19 -17.27 25.57
N ILE A 622 -16.13 -18.01 25.31
CA ILE A 622 -15.43 -18.02 24.03
C ILE A 622 -15.62 -19.40 23.41
N ARG A 623 -16.19 -19.46 22.21
CA ARG A 623 -16.45 -20.72 21.51
C ARG A 623 -15.90 -20.70 20.10
N THR A 624 -15.24 -21.77 19.69
CA THR A 624 -14.83 -21.99 18.31
C THR A 624 -15.54 -23.21 17.73
N ARG A 625 -16.03 -23.11 16.49
CA ARG A 625 -16.70 -24.21 15.76
C ARG A 625 -16.59 -24.06 14.25
N ASN A 626 -16.75 -25.15 13.51
CA ASN A 626 -16.90 -25.08 12.06
C ASN A 626 -18.33 -24.65 11.68
N VAL A 627 -18.44 -23.91 10.58
CA VAL A 627 -19.70 -23.49 9.94
C VAL A 627 -19.67 -23.97 8.50
N THR A 628 -20.52 -24.94 8.21
CA THR A 628 -20.62 -25.50 6.86
C THR A 628 -21.30 -24.53 5.90
N GLU A 629 -21.08 -24.72 4.60
CA GLU A 629 -21.73 -23.93 3.55
C GLU A 629 -23.26 -23.92 3.72
N ARG A 630 -23.87 -25.06 4.08
CA ARG A 630 -25.31 -25.18 4.34
C ARG A 630 -25.82 -24.32 5.48
N GLU A 631 -24.99 -24.09 6.51
CA GLU A 631 -25.33 -23.19 7.61
C GLU A 631 -25.14 -21.72 7.20
N SER A 632 -24.08 -21.42 6.44
CA SER A 632 -23.80 -20.08 5.94
C SER A 632 -24.89 -19.56 4.99
N LEU A 633 -25.50 -20.45 4.19
CA LEU A 633 -26.61 -20.14 3.28
C LEU A 633 -27.86 -19.61 3.99
N LYS A 634 -28.04 -19.92 5.27
CA LYS A 634 -29.18 -19.40 6.07
C LYS A 634 -28.96 -17.98 6.57
N MET A 635 -27.77 -17.41 6.35
CA MET A 635 -27.37 -16.09 6.83
C MET A 635 -27.30 -15.04 5.72
N THR A 636 -27.89 -15.31 4.55
CA THR A 636 -27.93 -14.39 3.38
C THR A 636 -28.67 -13.08 3.62
N ASN A 637 -29.40 -12.93 4.74
CA ASN A 637 -30.06 -11.68 5.12
C ASN A 637 -29.08 -10.62 5.67
N VAL A 638 -27.80 -10.97 5.87
CA VAL A 638 -26.75 -10.05 6.29
C VAL A 638 -26.09 -9.44 5.05
N VAL A 639 -26.14 -8.12 4.93
CA VAL A 639 -25.58 -7.37 3.78
C VAL A 639 -24.10 -7.69 3.59
N GLY A 640 -23.73 -8.19 2.41
CA GLY A 640 -22.35 -8.46 2.01
C GLY A 640 -21.74 -9.77 2.52
N PHE A 641 -22.50 -10.62 3.23
CA PHE A 641 -22.03 -11.94 3.66
C PHE A 641 -22.10 -12.97 2.52
N THR A 642 -20.95 -13.53 2.12
CA THR A 642 -20.87 -14.53 1.05
C THR A 642 -21.03 -15.94 1.64
N PRO A 643 -21.95 -16.78 1.16
CA PRO A 643 -22.03 -18.18 1.58
C PRO A 643 -20.72 -18.95 1.29
N GLY A 644 -20.31 -19.83 2.20
CA GLY A 644 -19.07 -20.58 2.12
C GLY A 644 -18.77 -21.39 3.39
N GLU A 645 -17.64 -22.07 3.41
CA GLU A 645 -17.16 -22.77 4.60
C GLU A 645 -16.32 -21.83 5.48
N TYR A 646 -16.74 -21.70 6.75
CA TYR A 646 -16.12 -20.78 7.68
C TYR A 646 -15.76 -21.48 8.99
N VAL A 647 -14.76 -20.94 9.67
CA VAL A 647 -14.48 -21.20 11.06
C VAL A 647 -15.00 -20.02 11.89
N LEU A 648 -15.89 -20.30 12.85
CA LEU A 648 -16.52 -19.30 13.71
C LEU A 648 -15.77 -19.18 15.04
N ILE A 649 -15.47 -17.96 15.45
CA ILE A 649 -15.09 -17.55 16.79
C ILE A 649 -16.24 -16.73 17.40
N GLU A 650 -16.86 -17.24 18.45
CA GLU A 650 -17.95 -16.59 19.17
C GLU A 650 -17.44 -16.11 20.53
N VAL A 651 -17.57 -14.81 20.81
CA VAL A 651 -17.24 -14.19 22.10
C VAL A 651 -18.51 -13.60 22.68
N ALA A 652 -19.07 -14.24 23.71
CA ALA A 652 -20.33 -13.87 24.35
C ALA A 652 -20.13 -13.45 25.81
N ASP A 653 -20.64 -12.28 26.16
CA ASP A 653 -20.66 -11.73 27.52
C ASP A 653 -22.08 -11.58 28.05
N THR A 654 -22.19 -11.48 29.38
CA THR A 654 -23.44 -11.18 30.09
C THR A 654 -23.42 -9.76 30.67
N GLY A 655 -22.76 -8.82 29.98
CA GLY A 655 -22.62 -7.43 30.40
C GLY A 655 -23.86 -6.58 30.16
N THR A 656 -23.68 -5.26 30.16
CA THR A 656 -24.78 -4.29 30.01
C THR A 656 -25.48 -4.32 28.66
N GLY A 657 -24.88 -4.93 27.62
CA GLY A 657 -25.37 -4.86 26.24
C GLY A 657 -25.36 -3.45 25.65
N MET A 658 -25.91 -3.31 24.44
CA MET A 658 -25.94 -2.06 23.67
C MET A 658 -27.31 -1.86 22.99
N SER A 659 -27.71 -0.59 22.78
CA SER A 659 -28.88 -0.23 21.99
C SER A 659 -28.61 -0.37 20.48
N ALA A 660 -29.67 -0.41 19.67
CA ALA A 660 -29.55 -0.49 18.21
C ALA A 660 -28.76 0.70 17.62
N GLU A 661 -29.02 1.93 18.10
CA GLU A 661 -28.29 3.13 17.66
C GLU A 661 -26.79 3.07 17.96
N VAL A 662 -26.41 2.48 19.10
CA VAL A 662 -25.00 2.29 19.46
C VAL A 662 -24.38 1.22 18.57
N MET A 663 -25.12 0.12 18.32
CA MET A 663 -24.67 -1.03 17.51
C MET A 663 -24.28 -0.64 16.08
N GLU A 664 -24.98 0.32 15.47
CA GLU A 664 -24.64 0.82 14.13
C GLU A 664 -23.29 1.55 14.08
N LYS A 665 -22.87 2.17 15.19
CA LYS A 665 -21.68 3.02 15.27
C LYS A 665 -20.46 2.36 15.91
N ILE A 666 -20.60 1.14 16.47
CA ILE A 666 -19.52 0.52 17.27
C ILE A 666 -18.21 0.26 16.51
N PHE A 667 -18.27 0.15 15.19
CA PHE A 667 -17.09 -0.04 14.35
C PHE A 667 -16.51 1.27 13.81
N GLU A 668 -17.14 2.41 14.08
CA GLU A 668 -16.59 3.72 13.74
C GLU A 668 -15.34 4.03 14.58
N PRO A 669 -14.24 4.48 13.97
CA PRO A 669 -13.06 4.88 14.71
C PRO A 669 -13.36 5.99 15.72
N PHE A 670 -12.80 5.87 16.93
CA PHE A 670 -12.95 6.80 18.05
C PHE A 670 -14.33 6.83 18.72
N PHE A 671 -15.29 6.03 18.23
CA PHE A 671 -16.59 5.91 18.90
C PHE A 671 -16.44 5.16 20.23
N THR A 672 -16.92 5.77 21.32
CA THR A 672 -16.89 5.17 22.66
C THR A 672 -18.08 5.64 23.49
N THR A 673 -18.73 4.71 24.19
CA THR A 673 -19.76 5.00 25.20
C THR A 673 -19.18 5.20 26.60
N LYS A 674 -17.86 5.01 26.76
CA LYS A 674 -17.13 5.18 28.02
C LYS A 674 -16.76 6.66 28.21
N GLY A 675 -16.81 7.16 29.45
CA GLY A 675 -16.47 8.56 29.78
C GLY A 675 -15.07 8.99 29.34
N ILE A 676 -14.86 10.31 29.25
CA ILE A 676 -13.64 10.95 28.74
C ILE A 676 -12.38 10.31 29.39
N GLY A 677 -11.48 9.77 28.57
CA GLY A 677 -10.22 9.15 29.00
C GLY A 677 -10.30 7.66 29.41
N LYS A 678 -11.49 7.03 29.42
CA LYS A 678 -11.67 5.61 29.81
C LYS A 678 -11.82 4.63 28.63
N GLY A 679 -11.81 5.14 27.40
CA GLY A 679 -11.87 4.32 26.20
C GLY A 679 -11.30 5.08 25.00
N THR A 680 -10.45 4.41 24.22
CA THR A 680 -9.83 4.98 23.02
C THR A 680 -10.78 5.01 21.81
N GLY A 681 -11.85 4.20 21.85
CA GLY A 681 -12.76 4.01 20.72
C GLY A 681 -12.11 3.36 19.49
N LEU A 682 -10.89 2.80 19.63
CA LEU A 682 -10.14 2.21 18.52
C LEU A 682 -10.21 0.68 18.49
N GLY A 683 -10.56 0.03 19.60
CA GLY A 683 -10.51 -1.43 19.75
C GLY A 683 -11.41 -2.16 18.76
N LEU A 684 -12.70 -1.80 18.68
CA LEU A 684 -13.66 -2.47 17.78
C LEU A 684 -13.44 -2.12 16.31
N ALA A 685 -13.03 -0.89 16.00
CA ALA A 685 -12.63 -0.51 14.64
C ALA A 685 -11.44 -1.35 14.16
N SER A 686 -10.46 -1.60 15.03
CA SER A 686 -9.30 -2.47 14.73
C SER A 686 -9.72 -3.92 14.52
N VAL A 687 -10.64 -4.43 15.35
CA VAL A 687 -11.21 -5.78 15.19
C VAL A 687 -11.87 -5.92 13.82
N TYR A 688 -12.71 -4.95 13.43
CA TYR A 688 -13.37 -4.96 12.13
C TYR A 688 -12.36 -4.98 10.98
N GLY A 689 -11.32 -4.14 11.05
CA GLY A 689 -10.26 -4.08 10.05
C GLY A 689 -9.51 -5.40 9.88
N VAL A 690 -9.05 -6.01 10.99
CA VAL A 690 -8.31 -7.29 10.98
C VAL A 690 -9.16 -8.41 10.39
N VAL A 691 -10.43 -8.50 10.81
CA VAL A 691 -11.34 -9.55 10.33
C VAL A 691 -11.58 -9.40 8.83
N LYS A 692 -11.78 -8.18 8.34
CA LYS A 692 -11.98 -7.92 6.91
C LYS A 692 -10.71 -8.18 6.08
N GLN A 693 -9.54 -7.81 6.58
CA GLN A 693 -8.26 -8.12 5.92
C GLN A 693 -7.99 -9.62 5.83
N SER A 694 -8.47 -10.39 6.81
CA SER A 694 -8.40 -11.86 6.81
C SER A 694 -9.46 -12.53 5.91
N GLY A 695 -10.18 -11.75 5.08
CA GLY A 695 -11.27 -12.25 4.23
C GLY A 695 -12.51 -12.70 5.02
N GLY A 696 -12.64 -12.28 6.28
CA GLY A 696 -13.68 -12.72 7.20
C GLY A 696 -14.83 -11.72 7.40
N TYR A 697 -15.76 -12.12 8.27
CA TYR A 697 -16.94 -11.33 8.66
C TYR A 697 -17.06 -11.23 10.18
N ILE A 698 -17.51 -10.10 10.69
CA ILE A 698 -17.86 -9.93 12.10
C ILE A 698 -19.31 -9.51 12.23
N LEU A 699 -20.08 -10.23 13.06
CA LEU A 699 -21.49 -9.96 13.32
C LEU A 699 -21.70 -9.72 14.83
N PRO A 700 -22.09 -8.51 15.24
CA PRO A 700 -22.49 -8.23 16.62
C PRO A 700 -23.97 -8.56 16.85
N GLU A 701 -24.26 -9.18 17.99
CA GLU A 701 -25.62 -9.38 18.52
C GLU A 701 -25.63 -8.85 19.95
N SER A 702 -26.43 -7.83 20.26
CA SER A 702 -26.48 -7.24 21.60
C SER A 702 -27.89 -6.79 21.94
N GLU A 703 -28.25 -6.92 23.21
CA GLU A 703 -29.48 -6.36 23.76
C GLU A 703 -29.20 -5.75 25.13
N VAL A 704 -29.69 -4.54 25.37
CA VAL A 704 -29.50 -3.82 26.63
C VAL A 704 -29.98 -4.68 27.80
N GLY A 705 -29.09 -4.92 28.76
CA GLY A 705 -29.34 -5.72 29.96
C GLY A 705 -29.17 -7.24 29.80
N LYS A 706 -28.97 -7.76 28.58
CA LYS A 706 -28.73 -9.20 28.34
C LYS A 706 -27.27 -9.54 28.04
N GLY A 707 -26.52 -8.59 27.49
CA GLY A 707 -25.10 -8.75 27.12
C GLY A 707 -24.87 -8.66 25.62
N THR A 708 -23.64 -8.97 25.20
CA THR A 708 -23.21 -8.88 23.80
C THR A 708 -22.56 -10.18 23.35
N THR A 709 -22.82 -10.57 22.11
CA THR A 709 -22.17 -11.68 21.41
C THR A 709 -21.56 -11.17 20.11
N PHE A 710 -20.25 -11.34 19.94
CA PHE A 710 -19.57 -11.12 18.67
C PHE A 710 -19.27 -12.45 17.99
N LYS A 711 -19.70 -12.60 16.73
CA LYS A 711 -19.45 -13.77 15.88
C LYS A 711 -18.47 -13.39 14.78
N VAL A 712 -17.27 -13.94 14.81
CA VAL A 712 -16.22 -13.73 13.81
C VAL A 712 -16.08 -14.96 12.93
N PHE A 713 -16.29 -14.80 11.63
CA PHE A 713 -16.20 -15.85 10.62
C PHE A 713 -14.91 -15.68 9.83
N LEU A 714 -14.07 -16.72 9.81
CA LEU A 714 -12.83 -16.77 9.02
C LEU A 714 -12.96 -17.84 7.94
N PRO A 715 -12.56 -17.60 6.68
CA PRO A 715 -12.70 -18.58 5.61
C PRO A 715 -11.84 -19.82 5.88
N ARG A 716 -12.38 -21.00 5.58
CA ARG A 716 -11.64 -22.26 5.67
C ARG A 716 -10.46 -22.25 4.69
N TYR A 717 -9.30 -22.70 5.17
CA TYR A 717 -8.16 -23.04 4.34
C TYR A 717 -8.12 -24.55 4.07
N HIS A 718 -7.99 -24.93 2.79
CA HIS A 718 -7.79 -26.32 2.38
C HIS A 718 -6.29 -26.59 2.26
N LEU A 719 -5.82 -27.65 2.91
CA LEU A 719 -4.46 -28.16 2.70
C LEU A 719 -4.47 -28.91 1.36
N ASP A 720 -3.68 -28.44 0.39
CA ASP A 720 -3.55 -29.14 -0.89
C ASP A 720 -2.75 -30.44 -0.70
N ALA A 721 -3.22 -31.52 -1.32
CA ALA A 721 -2.73 -32.88 -1.08
C ALA A 721 -1.34 -33.20 -1.69
N ASP A 722 -0.70 -32.23 -2.35
CA ASP A 722 0.65 -32.35 -2.94
C ASP A 722 1.72 -31.49 -2.23
N GLU A 723 1.35 -30.75 -1.17
CA GLU A 723 2.36 -30.27 -0.23
C GLU A 723 2.67 -31.42 0.74
N ASP A 724 3.80 -32.10 0.52
CA ASP A 724 4.46 -32.98 1.50
C ASP A 724 4.80 -32.18 2.77
N VAL A 725 3.78 -31.85 3.56
CA VAL A 725 3.94 -31.45 4.95
C VAL A 725 4.22 -32.73 5.71
N ASP A 726 5.51 -33.09 5.72
CA ASP A 726 6.03 -34.24 6.45
C ASP A 726 5.53 -34.18 7.91
N PRO A 727 4.72 -35.17 8.38
CA PRO A 727 4.19 -35.22 9.75
C PRO A 727 5.23 -35.06 10.89
N PRO A 728 6.54 -35.35 10.74
CA PRO A 728 7.53 -35.16 11.80
C PRO A 728 7.79 -33.69 12.17
N HIS A 729 7.47 -32.70 11.32
CA HIS A 729 7.70 -31.29 11.63
C HIS A 729 6.61 -30.68 12.52
N LEU A 730 5.39 -31.24 12.53
CA LEU A 730 4.32 -30.81 13.42
C LEU A 730 4.57 -31.26 14.87
N ILE A 731 5.16 -32.45 15.07
CA ILE A 731 5.36 -33.03 16.41
C ILE A 731 6.56 -32.44 17.15
N LYS A 732 7.57 -31.90 16.45
CA LYS A 732 8.73 -31.24 17.11
C LYS A 732 8.40 -29.84 17.65
N ALA A 733 7.36 -29.19 17.12
CA ALA A 733 6.78 -27.96 17.67
C ALA A 733 5.82 -28.20 18.85
N LEU A 734 5.40 -29.46 19.06
CA LEU A 734 4.41 -29.88 20.06
C LEU A 734 5.01 -30.48 21.35
N ALA A 735 6.35 -30.50 21.50
CA ALA A 735 6.92 -30.73 22.82
C ALA A 735 6.73 -29.47 23.67
N PRO A 736 6.22 -29.56 24.91
CA PRO A 736 6.21 -28.40 25.80
C PRO A 736 7.65 -27.90 25.87
N LYS A 737 7.88 -26.65 25.45
CA LYS A 737 9.10 -25.92 25.79
C LYS A 737 9.16 -25.99 27.31
N LYS A 738 9.94 -26.95 27.83
CA LYS A 738 10.31 -27.03 29.24
C LYS A 738 10.62 -25.60 29.63
N GLU A 739 9.96 -25.10 30.67
CA GLU A 739 10.37 -23.88 31.37
C GLU A 739 11.89 -23.90 31.37
N ALA A 740 12.48 -22.99 30.60
CA ALA A 740 13.92 -22.91 30.49
C ALA A 740 14.39 -22.60 31.91
N LYS A 741 14.90 -23.62 32.61
CA LYS A 741 15.71 -23.43 33.80
C LYS A 741 16.65 -22.29 33.45
N ALA A 742 16.66 -21.25 34.29
CA ALA A 742 17.42 -20.02 34.14
C ALA A 742 18.68 -20.30 33.31
N ALA A 743 18.59 -19.99 32.01
CA ALA A 743 19.69 -20.30 31.11
C ALA A 743 20.89 -19.54 31.66
N ASP A 744 22.06 -20.17 31.66
CA ASP A 744 23.28 -19.52 32.09
C ASP A 744 23.58 -18.38 31.11
N LEU A 745 23.12 -17.17 31.44
CA LEU A 745 23.18 -15.98 30.58
C LEU A 745 24.56 -15.30 30.63
N THR A 746 25.51 -15.88 31.38
CA THR A 746 26.87 -15.34 31.48
C THR A 746 27.61 -15.45 30.15
N GLY A 747 28.21 -14.36 29.70
CA GLY A 747 29.07 -14.31 28.51
C GLY A 747 30.33 -13.49 28.77
N THR A 748 31.38 -13.69 27.97
CA THR A 748 32.70 -13.01 28.11
C THR A 748 33.04 -12.08 26.93
N GLY A 749 32.05 -11.70 26.11
CA GLY A 749 32.26 -10.81 24.95
C GLY A 749 32.29 -9.32 25.31
N ARG A 750 32.88 -8.52 24.43
CA ARG A 750 32.91 -7.05 24.51
C ARG A 750 31.88 -6.45 23.55
N VAL A 751 30.88 -5.80 24.14
CA VAL A 751 29.74 -5.20 23.46
C VAL A 751 29.95 -3.69 23.35
N LEU A 752 29.81 -3.13 22.15
CA LEU A 752 29.64 -1.69 21.97
C LEU A 752 28.14 -1.39 21.96
N LEU A 753 27.68 -0.61 22.92
CA LEU A 753 26.28 -0.18 23.03
C LEU A 753 26.16 1.28 22.62
N VAL A 754 25.35 1.55 21.62
CA VAL A 754 25.07 2.88 21.07
C VAL A 754 23.57 3.17 21.24
N GLU A 755 23.24 4.16 22.05
CA GLU A 755 21.87 4.55 22.37
C GLU A 755 21.89 6.02 22.80
N ASP A 756 21.02 6.86 22.26
CA ASP A 756 21.00 8.30 22.54
C ASP A 756 20.35 8.61 23.90
N GLU A 757 19.28 7.89 24.24
CA GLU A 757 18.54 8.07 25.49
C GLU A 757 19.35 7.56 26.70
N VAL A 758 19.68 8.48 27.61
CA VAL A 758 20.59 8.24 28.73
C VAL A 758 20.08 7.12 29.65
N GLU A 759 18.78 7.10 29.95
CA GLU A 759 18.13 6.14 30.84
C GLU A 759 18.14 4.73 30.25
N VAL A 760 17.87 4.61 28.94
CA VAL A 760 17.88 3.34 28.21
C VAL A 760 19.31 2.82 28.10
N ARG A 761 20.27 3.70 27.78
CA ARG A 761 21.70 3.37 27.74
C ARG A 761 22.19 2.87 29.09
N GLN A 762 21.91 3.59 30.17
CA GLN A 762 22.29 3.18 31.53
C GLN A 762 21.71 1.82 31.94
N PHE A 763 20.45 1.57 31.60
CA PHE A 763 19.81 0.28 31.83
C PHE A 763 20.55 -0.84 31.08
N ALA A 764 20.73 -0.71 29.77
CA ALA A 764 21.35 -1.73 28.93
C ALA A 764 22.82 -1.99 29.32
N VAL A 765 23.58 -0.95 29.68
CA VAL A 765 24.95 -1.09 30.21
C VAL A 765 24.95 -1.92 31.50
N ARG A 766 24.09 -1.58 32.47
CA ARG A 766 24.00 -2.32 33.75
C ARG A 766 23.57 -3.76 33.53
N ALA A 767 22.64 -3.97 32.59
CA ALA A 767 22.13 -5.28 32.22
C ALA A 767 23.23 -6.19 31.70
N LEU A 768 23.98 -5.73 30.70
CA LEU A 768 25.04 -6.50 30.06
C LEU A 768 26.25 -6.71 30.98
N LYS A 769 26.68 -5.68 31.74
CA LYS A 769 27.78 -5.82 32.72
C LYS A 769 27.46 -6.86 33.80
N ARG A 770 26.21 -6.93 34.29
CA ARG A 770 25.78 -7.94 35.27
C ARG A 770 25.82 -9.37 34.72
N GLN A 771 25.69 -9.55 33.41
CA GLN A 771 25.82 -10.84 32.73
C GLN A 771 27.27 -11.18 32.35
N GLY A 772 28.25 -10.39 32.80
CA GLY A 772 29.68 -10.67 32.58
C GLY A 772 30.29 -10.06 31.31
N TYR A 773 29.49 -9.36 30.49
CA TYR A 773 30.00 -8.70 29.29
C TYR A 773 30.80 -7.44 29.62
N GLN A 774 31.86 -7.17 28.85
CA GLN A 774 32.50 -5.86 28.85
C GLN A 774 31.69 -4.92 27.95
N VAL A 775 31.33 -3.74 28.43
CA VAL A 775 30.46 -2.82 27.65
C VAL A 775 31.19 -1.50 27.45
N LEU A 776 31.35 -1.11 26.19
CA LEU A 776 31.67 0.25 25.78
C LEU A 776 30.35 0.97 25.47
N GLU A 777 30.20 2.19 25.95
CA GLU A 777 29.00 3.00 25.80
C GLU A 777 29.27 4.19 24.90
N ALA A 778 28.36 4.47 23.97
CA ALA A 778 28.36 5.63 23.10
C ALA A 778 26.95 6.25 23.06
N ALA A 779 26.86 7.57 22.95
CA ALA A 779 25.61 8.31 22.82
C ALA A 779 25.13 8.40 21.37
N ASP A 780 26.02 8.31 20.39
CA ASP A 780 25.71 8.42 18.97
C ASP A 780 26.70 7.62 18.10
N GLY A 781 26.43 7.56 16.79
CA GLY A 781 27.28 6.84 15.85
C GLY A 781 28.67 7.44 15.66
N VAL A 782 28.88 8.73 15.92
CA VAL A 782 30.19 9.38 15.78
C VAL A 782 31.10 8.93 16.93
N GLU A 783 30.62 9.01 18.18
CA GLU A 783 31.32 8.51 19.36
C GLU A 783 31.60 7.00 19.25
N ALA A 784 30.64 6.24 18.70
CA ALA A 784 30.82 4.80 18.45
C ALA A 784 32.00 4.52 17.50
N LEU A 785 32.14 5.28 16.40
CA LEU A 785 33.28 5.13 15.48
C LEU A 785 34.61 5.55 16.13
N GLU A 786 34.62 6.60 16.95
CA GLU A 786 35.81 7.00 17.70
C GLU A 786 36.27 5.90 18.67
N LEU A 787 35.34 5.29 19.40
CA LEU A 787 35.62 4.18 20.31
C LEU A 787 36.13 2.94 19.57
N MET A 788 35.58 2.64 18.38
CA MET A 788 36.05 1.55 17.52
C MET A 788 37.48 1.80 17.01
N ARG A 789 37.81 3.04 16.62
CA ARG A 789 39.18 3.41 16.21
C ARG A 789 40.17 3.37 17.36
N ALA A 790 39.76 3.79 18.56
CA ALA A 790 40.58 3.76 19.76
C ALA A 790 40.80 2.33 20.29
N ASN A 791 39.94 1.37 19.93
CA ASN A 791 40.02 -0.02 20.38
C ASN A 791 39.94 -1.03 19.20
N PRO A 792 40.94 -1.04 18.28
CA PRO A 792 40.89 -1.89 17.09
C PRO A 792 40.79 -3.37 17.44
N GLY A 793 39.83 -4.09 16.84
CA GLY A 793 39.67 -5.54 16.98
C GLY A 793 39.21 -6.02 18.36
N ALA A 794 38.81 -5.12 19.26
CA ALA A 794 38.42 -5.46 20.62
C ALA A 794 36.90 -5.61 20.84
N VAL A 795 36.07 -5.24 19.86
CA VAL A 795 34.60 -5.29 19.97
C VAL A 795 34.06 -6.49 19.19
N ASP A 796 33.31 -7.35 19.88
CA ASP A 796 32.76 -8.59 19.31
C ASP A 796 31.37 -8.38 18.69
N ILE A 797 30.59 -7.44 19.22
CA ILE A 797 29.23 -7.14 18.77
C ILE A 797 28.85 -5.69 19.07
N VAL A 798 28.11 -5.07 18.15
CA VAL A 798 27.54 -3.73 18.31
C VAL A 798 26.04 -3.85 18.52
N VAL A 799 25.51 -3.19 19.55
CA VAL A 799 24.08 -3.03 19.80
C VAL A 799 23.78 -1.55 19.61
N SER A 800 23.01 -1.19 18.60
CA SER A 800 22.77 0.21 18.22
C SER A 800 21.27 0.50 18.13
N ASP A 801 20.84 1.65 18.66
CA ASP A 801 19.56 2.22 18.25
C ASP A 801 19.64 2.61 16.76
N VAL A 802 18.48 2.64 16.12
CA VAL A 802 18.32 2.94 14.70
C VAL A 802 18.17 4.43 14.46
N VAL A 803 17.40 5.12 15.30
CA VAL A 803 17.14 6.55 15.16
C VAL A 803 17.96 7.27 16.23
N MET A 804 19.05 7.90 15.80
CA MET A 804 19.96 8.62 16.68
C MET A 804 20.40 9.94 16.01
N PRO A 805 20.70 10.99 16.79
CA PRO A 805 21.23 12.26 16.25
C PRO A 805 22.64 12.08 15.66
N GLU A 806 23.01 13.00 14.77
CA GLU A 806 24.29 13.07 14.02
C GLU A 806 24.56 11.92 13.03
N MET A 807 24.52 10.67 13.49
CA MET A 807 24.71 9.47 12.68
C MET A 807 23.74 8.38 13.11
N ASP A 808 22.86 7.98 12.19
CA ASP A 808 21.86 6.93 12.43
C ASP A 808 22.49 5.52 12.40
N GLY A 809 21.78 4.55 12.97
CA GLY A 809 22.25 3.16 13.05
C GLY A 809 22.64 2.56 11.68
N PRO A 810 21.84 2.75 10.61
CA PRO A 810 22.19 2.34 9.25
C PRO A 810 23.49 2.97 8.70
N ALA A 811 23.72 4.27 8.90
CA ALA A 811 24.95 4.94 8.48
C ALA A 811 26.16 4.44 9.29
N LEU A 812 26.00 4.29 10.61
CA LEU A 812 27.02 3.69 11.48
C LEU A 812 27.40 2.29 11.00
N PHE A 813 26.41 1.44 10.70
CA PHE A 813 26.64 0.09 10.21
C PHE A 813 27.46 0.05 8.92
N LYS A 814 27.14 0.92 7.95
CA LYS A 814 27.91 1.05 6.71
C LYS A 814 29.36 1.47 6.95
N GLU A 815 29.60 2.40 7.88
CA GLU A 815 30.96 2.82 8.24
C GLU A 815 31.72 1.70 8.96
N LEU A 816 31.09 1.00 9.91
CA LEU A 816 31.71 -0.10 10.65
C LEU A 816 32.13 -1.27 9.74
N ARG A 817 31.32 -1.59 8.73
CA ARG A 817 31.59 -2.67 7.79
C ARG A 817 32.76 -2.39 6.83
N LYS A 818 33.14 -1.12 6.61
CA LYS A 818 34.35 -0.78 5.83
C LYS A 818 35.63 -1.29 6.51
N ASP A 819 35.69 -1.15 7.83
CA ASP A 819 36.88 -1.49 8.62
C ASP A 819 36.81 -2.92 9.19
N ASN A 820 35.62 -3.42 9.52
CA ASN A 820 35.40 -4.80 9.97
C ASN A 820 34.18 -5.43 9.27
N PRO A 821 34.38 -6.07 8.10
CA PRO A 821 33.30 -6.71 7.36
C PRO A 821 32.63 -7.89 8.05
N ALA A 822 33.11 -8.36 9.22
CA ALA A 822 32.53 -9.47 9.97
C ALA A 822 31.86 -9.03 11.29
N ILE A 823 31.80 -7.72 11.57
CA ILE A 823 31.25 -7.21 12.82
C ILE A 823 29.77 -7.58 12.94
N LYS A 824 29.39 -8.16 14.09
CA LYS A 824 28.01 -8.50 14.40
C LYS A 824 27.29 -7.25 14.88
N VAL A 825 26.10 -6.99 14.34
CA VAL A 825 25.31 -5.82 14.72
C VAL A 825 23.87 -6.21 15.06
N ILE A 826 23.38 -5.71 16.19
CA ILE A 826 21.99 -5.81 16.63
C ILE A 826 21.39 -4.41 16.58
N PHE A 827 20.38 -4.22 15.75
CA PHE A 827 19.57 -3.01 15.79
C PHE A 827 18.46 -3.12 16.81
N VAL A 828 18.33 -2.07 17.61
CA VAL A 828 17.27 -1.91 18.60
C VAL A 828 16.30 -0.87 18.04
N SER A 829 15.01 -1.19 17.89
CA SER A 829 14.05 -0.22 17.35
C SER A 829 12.61 -0.48 17.78
N GLY A 830 11.80 0.56 17.88
CA GLY A 830 10.34 0.47 18.01
C GLY A 830 9.61 0.18 16.68
N TYR A 831 10.33 0.05 15.56
CA TYR A 831 9.79 -0.13 14.21
C TYR A 831 10.01 -1.55 13.68
N PRO A 832 9.14 -2.11 12.82
CA PRO A 832 9.31 -3.45 12.27
C PRO A 832 10.51 -3.59 11.31
N ASN A 833 11.11 -4.78 11.32
CA ASN A 833 12.34 -5.22 10.63
C ASN A 833 12.40 -4.96 9.11
N GLU A 834 11.26 -4.96 8.42
CA GLU A 834 11.20 -5.04 6.95
C GLU A 834 11.58 -3.73 6.23
N ALA A 835 11.22 -2.56 6.78
CA ALA A 835 11.58 -1.27 6.18
C ALA A 835 13.10 -1.03 6.13
N PHE A 836 13.84 -1.68 7.02
CA PHE A 836 15.29 -1.54 7.11
C PHE A 836 16.03 -2.51 6.18
N ARG A 837 15.49 -3.71 5.95
CA ARG A 837 16.05 -4.66 4.97
C ARG A 837 15.98 -4.13 3.54
N GLU A 838 14.95 -3.35 3.20
CA GLU A 838 14.85 -2.69 1.89
C GLU A 838 15.91 -1.58 1.68
N THR A 839 16.35 -0.93 2.77
CA THR A 839 17.31 0.20 2.72
C THR A 839 18.77 -0.24 2.86
N LEU A 840 19.02 -1.34 3.58
CA LEU A 840 20.36 -1.87 3.91
C LEU A 840 20.75 -3.13 3.11
N GLY A 841 19.84 -3.73 2.34
CA GLY A 841 20.11 -4.96 1.58
C GLY A 841 20.03 -6.23 2.44
N THR A 842 20.53 -7.35 1.90
CA THR A 842 20.55 -8.68 2.54
C THR A 842 21.78 -8.88 3.45
N GLU A 843 22.24 -7.84 4.14
CA GLU A 843 23.39 -7.96 5.05
C GLU A 843 22.97 -8.56 6.41
N ASP A 844 23.85 -9.38 7.00
CA ASP A 844 23.59 -10.09 8.27
C ASP A 844 23.65 -9.13 9.46
N PHE A 845 22.48 -8.61 9.86
CA PHE A 845 22.26 -7.92 11.13
C PHE A 845 21.06 -8.55 11.86
N ALA A 846 21.09 -8.47 13.18
CA ALA A 846 20.01 -8.92 14.03
C ALA A 846 19.13 -7.77 14.49
N PHE A 847 17.91 -8.08 14.92
CA PHE A 847 16.94 -7.08 15.34
C PHE A 847 16.37 -7.39 16.73
N LEU A 848 16.19 -6.37 17.55
CA LEU A 848 15.56 -6.42 18.88
C LEU A 848 14.49 -5.32 19.01
N PRO A 849 13.19 -5.67 19.14
CA PRO A 849 12.14 -4.66 19.25
C PRO A 849 12.12 -3.93 20.60
N LYS A 850 11.89 -2.61 20.60
CA LYS A 850 11.54 -1.82 21.79
C LYS A 850 10.02 -1.90 22.06
N PRO A 851 9.57 -2.04 23.33
CA PRO A 851 10.39 -2.19 24.53
C PRO A 851 10.87 -3.63 24.74
N PHE A 852 12.09 -3.78 25.28
CA PHE A 852 12.72 -5.07 25.57
C PHE A 852 13.07 -5.21 27.06
N SER A 853 13.12 -6.47 27.51
CA SER A 853 13.52 -6.85 28.88
C SER A 853 15.00 -7.23 28.94
N LEU A 854 15.56 -7.25 30.14
CA LEU A 854 16.96 -7.63 30.35
C LEU A 854 17.30 -9.07 29.89
N PRO A 855 16.46 -10.08 30.15
CA PRO A 855 16.67 -11.43 29.61
C PRO A 855 16.64 -11.47 28.07
N GLN A 856 15.80 -10.66 27.43
CA GLN A 856 15.70 -10.61 25.96
C GLN A 856 16.96 -10.02 25.33
N LEU A 857 17.47 -8.90 25.87
CA LEU A 857 18.73 -8.30 25.40
C LEU A 857 19.91 -9.28 25.57
N ALA A 858 20.06 -9.87 26.77
CA ALA A 858 21.15 -10.80 27.04
C ALA A 858 21.07 -12.08 26.19
N ALA A 859 19.87 -12.63 26.00
CA ALA A 859 19.66 -13.79 25.14
C ALA A 859 20.00 -13.47 23.68
N LYS A 860 19.61 -12.30 23.17
CA LYS A 860 19.89 -11.90 21.80
C LYS A 860 21.37 -11.69 21.54
N VAL A 861 22.07 -11.00 22.45
CA VAL A 861 23.53 -10.83 22.39
C VAL A 861 24.24 -12.19 22.40
N LYS A 862 23.82 -13.11 23.27
CA LYS A 862 24.41 -14.45 23.35
C LYS A 862 24.15 -15.27 22.08
N GLU A 863 22.93 -15.21 21.53
CA GLU A 863 22.56 -15.89 20.30
C GLU A 863 23.44 -15.43 19.13
N GLU A 864 23.60 -14.12 18.96
CA GLU A 864 24.41 -13.58 17.85
C GLU A 864 25.90 -13.84 18.06
N LEU A 865 26.41 -13.75 19.29
CA LEU A 865 27.80 -14.11 19.58
C LEU A 865 28.11 -15.60 19.33
N ALA A 866 27.11 -16.48 19.41
CA ALA A 866 27.25 -17.92 19.19
C ALA A 866 27.17 -18.35 17.70
N LYS A 867 26.69 -17.48 16.81
CA LYS A 867 26.74 -17.67 15.35
C LYS A 867 28.14 -17.41 14.81
#